data_AF-A0A919IMT8-F1
#
_entry.id   AF-A0A919IMT8-F1
#
_cell.length_a   1.000
_cell.length_b   1.000
_cell.length_c   1.000
_cell.angle_alpha   90.00
_cell.angle_beta   90.00
_cell.angle_gamma   90.00
#
_symmetry.space_group_name_H-M   'P 1'
#
loop_
_entity.id
_entity.type
_entity.pdbx_description
1 polymer ?
#
loop_
_entity_poly.entity_id
_entity_poly.type
_entity_poly.pdbx_seq_one_letter_code
_entity_poly.pdbx_strand_id
1 'polypeptide(L)'
;MSSTDAAPEGARKRRLPSRGYLVTMGTVLALAAGLGATVLGLAKADEAVASYDAASWVWSKGKGEVSRVNGVTAKIDTRVDVGQARGHSLEVSQSDRFVILRDVNTGAIGSMDLKELQAYWGQQSSPGIGVSVALHDDSAFVVDSVQGKVQQVDPKSLQAIGQPVSFPPGITGGDFDGKGRLWIVAPSEGTATAISPAPKSTEGPGGDPQRVRTEQVGGASHDFTMTTLDDGIAVLDRTTNDLFRVGDTPTSKTTLPLTGPGVLAPHTDGSTVAVTVPATRQIVGVDPQGTIKAQFTVPGGESQLQPAVAWEGYYYAADTDGGTVHVFDQSGAQQKPITFDRPGGSLELDVRENYLFVNAPGSPIAQVVDNQHGVRPVDKYADDVLGGDPPPVKTPPVTPPPEKKKPNKPVVSKPGAPKNVRAAAGNAEARVTWQAAPNNGAEITKYVVTGNNKTFDVGADQRALTVTGLTNGETYTFQVHAVNAKGAGPDRASNPVKPTAEVPDPPGTPVAEAKGDGTVTVTWPAANGQGLKIDHYTVTGVSEGGSAPIGDTKGASMTIPAGQLDFGKQYAFTVVSVNERGAGSKASAVSNSVVPFSKPAKPENLDAATVSDKAGTIKVTWTAPADNGRAISKYVVKAGDKSTDVSAGTSATLDGLGTGQSVQVQVVAVNEGGESDPATATARTLAAPTLTITGTDATFNTATLSLSVDAGGGTATCTVSTSAGTSSGNCSSLKVSGLMAGTDYTFKVTAKNAAGSVSKNSTKTTDYLGGTATCINGKTGDQKTYCNKDVDGRNGNEIFKVTRQDDGQQAGWVENGTHLQAYCKDSGEEVYAFVYNDDKRSTTWIQVNYKGKTYIPLAWFNIDGGGNDANLKYLPNC
;
A
#
# COMPACT_ATOMS: atom_id res chain seq x y z
N MET A 1 -2.27 6.75 59.62
CA MET A 1 -2.29 7.73 60.72
C MET A 1 -3.59 8.52 60.61
N SER A 2 -4.31 8.74 61.72
CA SER A 2 -5.47 9.67 61.95
C SER A 2 -6.52 9.81 60.81
N SER A 3 -7.78 9.40 60.97
CA SER A 3 -8.85 10.03 61.80
C SER A 3 -9.13 11.50 61.40
N THR A 4 -10.37 12.04 61.43
CA THR A 4 -11.50 11.77 62.34
C THR A 4 -12.85 12.23 61.73
N ASP A 5 -13.97 11.96 62.41
CA ASP A 5 -15.38 12.18 62.02
C ASP A 5 -15.87 13.65 61.89
N ALA A 6 -16.97 13.86 61.14
CA ALA A 6 -18.29 14.33 61.64
C ALA A 6 -19.22 14.93 60.54
N ALA A 7 -20.54 14.83 60.74
CA ALA A 7 -21.65 15.27 59.86
C ALA A 7 -22.27 16.64 60.33
N PRO A 8 -23.42 17.19 59.85
CA PRO A 8 -24.46 16.65 58.94
C PRO A 8 -25.22 17.64 57.98
N GLU A 9 -26.30 17.11 57.37
CA GLU A 9 -27.56 17.73 56.87
C GLU A 9 -27.75 18.34 55.45
N GLY A 10 -28.88 17.92 54.82
CA GLY A 10 -29.58 18.58 53.68
C GLY A 10 -29.05 18.28 52.26
N ALA A 11 -29.84 18.01 51.22
CA ALA A 11 -31.29 17.77 51.09
C ALA A 11 -31.62 16.94 49.80
N ARG A 12 -32.87 16.46 49.68
CA ARG A 12 -33.36 15.53 48.64
C ARG A 12 -33.27 16.03 47.18
N LYS A 13 -33.05 15.11 46.23
CA LYS A 13 -33.94 14.95 45.04
C LYS A 13 -33.94 13.52 44.47
N ARG A 14 -34.96 13.22 43.66
CA ARG A 14 -35.54 11.87 43.44
C ARG A 14 -34.84 11.02 42.37
N ARG A 15 -35.07 9.70 42.48
CA ARG A 15 -34.59 8.60 41.64
C ARG A 15 -35.70 8.07 40.71
N LEU A 16 -35.28 7.47 39.58
CA LEU A 16 -35.90 6.33 38.86
C LEU A 16 -37.24 6.55 38.12
N PRO A 17 -37.65 5.62 37.21
CA PRO A 17 -36.89 4.51 36.58
C PRO A 17 -36.94 4.48 35.03
N SER A 18 -36.05 3.68 34.43
CA SER A 18 -36.21 3.12 33.08
C SER A 18 -36.57 1.62 33.17
N ARG A 19 -37.45 1.12 32.28
CA ARG A 19 -37.38 -0.24 31.67
C ARG A 19 -38.59 -0.58 30.81
N GLY A 20 -38.31 -1.11 29.62
CA GLY A 20 -39.15 -2.07 28.87
C GLY A 20 -40.41 -1.49 28.18
N TYR A 21 -40.93 -2.13 27.13
CA TYR A 21 -40.40 -3.21 26.30
C TYR A 21 -41.29 -3.31 25.04
N LEU A 22 -40.82 -3.99 23.98
CA LEU A 22 -41.61 -4.55 22.88
C LEU A 22 -42.43 -3.57 22.00
N VAL A 23 -41.98 -3.40 20.75
CA VAL A 23 -42.86 -3.08 19.62
C VAL A 23 -42.95 -4.31 18.72
N THR A 24 -44.15 -4.83 18.55
CA THR A 24 -44.50 -5.87 17.57
C THR A 24 -44.34 -5.34 16.15
N MET A 25 -43.57 -6.05 15.33
CA MET A 25 -43.35 -5.70 13.92
C MET A 25 -44.46 -6.29 13.04
N GLY A 26 -45.14 -5.42 12.28
CA GLY A 26 -46.06 -5.77 11.19
C GLY A 26 -45.55 -5.14 9.89
N THR A 27 -45.58 -5.90 8.80
CA THR A 27 -44.70 -5.72 7.63
C THR A 27 -45.16 -4.69 6.59
N VAL A 28 -44.21 -4.19 5.80
CA VAL A 28 -44.34 -3.23 4.69
C VAL A 28 -44.14 -3.90 3.32
N LEU A 29 -44.62 -3.28 2.23
CA LEU A 29 -44.22 -3.49 0.81
C LEU A 29 -43.68 -2.15 0.27
N ALA A 30 -42.43 -2.00 -0.22
CA ALA A 30 -41.80 -2.53 -1.45
C ALA A 30 -42.19 -1.71 -2.72
N LEU A 31 -41.29 -1.26 -3.63
CA LEU A 31 -39.83 -1.45 -3.84
C LEU A 31 -39.10 -0.08 -3.98
N ALA A 32 -37.76 0.09 -3.94
CA ALA A 32 -36.55 -0.77 -3.90
C ALA A 32 -35.86 -1.16 -5.25
N ALA A 33 -34.85 -0.37 -5.66
CA ALA A 33 -33.79 -0.63 -6.65
C ALA A 33 -32.55 0.21 -6.25
N GLY A 34 -31.30 0.04 -6.71
CA GLY A 34 -30.69 -0.91 -7.67
C GLY A 34 -29.58 -0.17 -8.45
N LEU A 35 -28.30 -0.58 -8.55
CA LEU A 35 -27.50 -1.69 -7.97
C LEU A 35 -26.15 -1.08 -7.47
N GLY A 36 -25.19 -1.76 -6.84
CA GLY A 36 -25.12 -3.09 -6.22
C GLY A 36 -23.80 -3.14 -5.41
N ALA A 37 -23.61 -3.92 -4.33
CA ALA A 37 -24.24 -5.17 -3.90
C ALA A 37 -25.78 -5.16 -3.75
N THR A 38 -26.44 -5.74 -4.74
CA THR A 38 -27.63 -6.56 -4.48
C THR A 38 -27.14 -7.88 -3.90
N VAL A 39 -27.74 -8.30 -2.78
CA VAL A 39 -27.52 -9.65 -2.23
C VAL A 39 -28.20 -10.64 -3.18
N LEU A 40 -27.38 -11.34 -3.98
CA LEU A 40 -27.79 -12.42 -4.88
C LEU A 40 -26.84 -13.58 -4.61
N GLY A 41 -27.34 -14.62 -3.93
CA GLY A 41 -26.54 -15.78 -3.55
C GLY A 41 -26.44 -16.77 -4.70
N LEU A 42 -25.22 -17.04 -5.17
CA LEU A 42 -24.94 -18.00 -6.24
C LEU A 42 -24.00 -19.09 -5.71
N ALA A 43 -24.29 -20.33 -6.07
CA ALA A 43 -23.67 -21.53 -5.52
C ALA A 43 -22.76 -22.21 -6.54
N LYS A 44 -21.74 -22.95 -6.07
CA LYS A 44 -20.76 -23.63 -6.92
C LYS A 44 -20.51 -25.06 -6.46
N ALA A 45 -20.16 -25.90 -7.42
CA ALA A 45 -19.89 -27.33 -7.29
C ALA A 45 -18.47 -27.63 -7.76
N ASP A 46 -17.91 -28.81 -7.41
CA ASP A 46 -16.98 -29.55 -8.26
C ASP A 46 -17.16 -31.07 -8.16
N GLU A 47 -16.55 -31.77 -9.12
CA GLU A 47 -16.33 -33.23 -9.20
C GLU A 47 -17.53 -34.16 -8.91
N ALA A 48 -18.40 -34.25 -9.91
CA ALA A 48 -19.59 -35.10 -9.92
C ALA A 48 -19.33 -36.60 -9.65
N VAL A 49 -20.01 -37.13 -8.63
CA VAL A 49 -20.59 -38.49 -8.65
C VAL A 49 -22.08 -38.44 -8.23
N ALA A 50 -22.90 -37.99 -9.17
CA ALA A 50 -24.36 -38.19 -9.23
C ALA A 50 -25.21 -37.88 -7.97
N SER A 51 -25.58 -36.60 -7.82
CA SER A 51 -26.97 -36.25 -7.46
C SER A 51 -27.73 -35.90 -8.75
N TYR A 52 -28.98 -36.33 -8.89
CA TYR A 52 -29.65 -36.42 -10.20
C TYR A 52 -30.46 -35.16 -10.60
N ASP A 53 -30.30 -34.04 -9.88
CA ASP A 53 -31.12 -32.84 -10.04
C ASP A 53 -30.40 -31.51 -9.69
N ALA A 54 -29.93 -30.79 -10.71
CA ALA A 54 -29.37 -29.44 -10.60
C ALA A 54 -30.32 -28.48 -9.88
N ALA A 55 -30.05 -28.11 -8.62
CA ALA A 55 -31.07 -27.51 -7.75
C ALA A 55 -30.67 -26.15 -7.15
N SER A 56 -31.53 -25.14 -7.34
CA SER A 56 -31.31 -23.76 -6.87
C SER A 56 -32.21 -23.40 -5.69
N TRP A 57 -31.64 -22.80 -4.64
CA TRP A 57 -32.40 -22.37 -3.45
C TRP A 57 -32.84 -20.91 -3.54
N VAL A 58 -34.09 -20.63 -3.14
CA VAL A 58 -34.76 -19.33 -3.26
C VAL A 58 -35.26 -18.86 -1.91
N TRP A 59 -34.97 -17.61 -1.54
CA TRP A 59 -35.33 -17.01 -0.25
C TRP A 59 -36.60 -16.13 -0.31
N SER A 60 -37.53 -16.35 0.62
CA SER A 60 -38.72 -15.50 0.81
C SER A 60 -38.61 -14.65 2.08
N LYS A 61 -38.04 -13.44 1.95
CA LYS A 61 -37.89 -12.45 3.03
C LYS A 61 -39.17 -12.18 3.84
N GLY A 62 -40.32 -12.13 3.17
CA GLY A 62 -41.61 -11.86 3.82
C GLY A 62 -42.15 -13.05 4.62
N LYS A 63 -41.94 -14.29 4.13
CA LYS A 63 -42.41 -15.51 4.81
C LYS A 63 -41.40 -16.06 5.81
N GLY A 64 -40.11 -15.78 5.66
CA GLY A 64 -39.07 -16.44 6.44
C GLY A 64 -38.78 -17.86 5.95
N GLU A 65 -38.92 -18.13 4.64
CA GLU A 65 -38.87 -19.48 4.06
C GLU A 65 -37.80 -19.59 2.96
N VAL A 66 -36.99 -20.65 2.97
CA VAL A 66 -36.09 -21.00 1.85
C VAL A 66 -36.68 -22.21 1.09
N SER A 67 -36.67 -22.21 -0.24
CA SER A 67 -37.23 -23.28 -1.08
C SER A 67 -36.26 -23.76 -2.14
N ARG A 68 -36.19 -25.07 -2.40
CA ARG A 68 -35.36 -25.69 -3.45
C ARG A 68 -36.15 -25.84 -4.75
N VAL A 69 -35.59 -25.35 -5.86
CA VAL A 69 -36.11 -25.52 -7.23
C VAL A 69 -35.24 -26.55 -7.95
N ASN A 70 -35.82 -27.69 -8.29
CA ASN A 70 -35.21 -28.73 -9.12
C ASN A 70 -35.16 -28.26 -10.59
N GLY A 71 -33.96 -28.19 -11.17
CA GLY A 71 -33.70 -27.69 -12.52
C GLY A 71 -33.92 -28.72 -13.63
N VAL A 72 -33.92 -30.02 -13.33
CA VAL A 72 -34.30 -31.07 -14.29
C VAL A 72 -35.82 -31.08 -14.50
N THR A 73 -36.59 -30.99 -13.41
CA THR A 73 -38.06 -31.02 -13.48
C THR A 73 -38.72 -29.65 -13.57
N ALA A 74 -37.99 -28.56 -13.30
CA ALA A 74 -38.52 -27.21 -13.14
C ALA A 74 -39.65 -27.12 -12.09
N LYS A 75 -39.39 -27.62 -10.87
CA LYS A 75 -40.39 -27.66 -9.77
C LYS A 75 -39.78 -27.34 -8.41
N ILE A 76 -40.59 -26.84 -7.47
CA ILE A 76 -40.19 -26.80 -6.05
C ILE A 76 -40.48 -28.15 -5.41
N ASP A 77 -39.47 -28.75 -4.77
CA ASP A 77 -39.59 -30.04 -4.09
C ASP A 77 -39.27 -30.00 -2.58
N THR A 78 -38.60 -28.94 -2.11
CA THR A 78 -38.17 -28.79 -0.71
C THR A 78 -38.45 -27.38 -0.21
N ARG A 79 -38.90 -27.23 1.05
CA ARG A 79 -39.06 -25.92 1.72
C ARG A 79 -38.65 -26.00 3.20
N VAL A 80 -38.14 -24.90 3.73
CA VAL A 80 -37.57 -24.77 5.08
C VAL A 80 -38.01 -23.44 5.70
N ASP A 81 -38.67 -23.49 6.87
CA ASP A 81 -38.92 -22.29 7.68
C ASP A 81 -37.65 -21.90 8.46
N VAL A 82 -37.18 -20.69 8.23
CA VAL A 82 -36.07 -20.04 8.96
C VAL A 82 -36.55 -18.72 9.56
N GLY A 83 -37.74 -18.74 10.16
CA GLY A 83 -38.50 -17.58 10.64
C GLY A 83 -37.78 -16.58 11.55
N GLN A 84 -36.62 -16.92 12.13
CA GLN A 84 -35.75 -15.95 12.81
C GLN A 84 -35.14 -14.89 11.88
N ALA A 85 -34.99 -15.20 10.59
CA ALA A 85 -34.55 -14.28 9.54
C ALA A 85 -35.71 -13.57 8.83
N ARG A 86 -36.96 -13.74 9.29
CA ARG A 86 -38.14 -13.12 8.66
C ARG A 86 -38.02 -11.59 8.70
N GLY A 87 -38.06 -10.95 7.53
CA GLY A 87 -37.83 -9.51 7.37
C GLY A 87 -36.35 -9.09 7.29
N HIS A 88 -35.40 -10.00 7.50
CA HIS A 88 -33.96 -9.76 7.30
C HIS A 88 -33.53 -10.07 5.85
N SER A 89 -32.31 -9.69 5.50
CA SER A 89 -31.66 -10.16 4.26
C SER A 89 -30.81 -11.40 4.57
N LEU A 90 -31.02 -12.48 3.83
CA LEU A 90 -30.17 -13.66 3.88
C LEU A 90 -29.23 -13.70 2.68
N GLU A 91 -28.01 -14.11 2.95
CA GLU A 91 -27.06 -14.65 2.00
C GLU A 91 -27.18 -16.19 2.05
N VAL A 92 -27.10 -16.85 0.89
CA VAL A 92 -27.29 -18.30 0.74
C VAL A 92 -26.16 -18.85 -0.10
N SER A 93 -25.39 -19.78 0.47
CA SER A 93 -24.28 -20.47 -0.17
C SER A 93 -24.57 -21.96 -0.16
N GLN A 94 -24.25 -22.68 -1.23
CA GLN A 94 -24.63 -24.09 -1.39
C GLN A 94 -23.51 -24.90 -2.07
N SER A 95 -23.45 -26.19 -1.73
CA SER A 95 -22.79 -27.26 -2.48
C SER A 95 -23.79 -28.43 -2.69
N ASP A 96 -23.36 -29.50 -3.35
CA ASP A 96 -24.10 -30.77 -3.49
C ASP A 96 -24.61 -31.34 -2.16
N ARG A 97 -23.93 -31.01 -1.05
CA ARG A 97 -24.22 -31.55 0.27
C ARG A 97 -24.75 -30.54 1.27
N PHE A 98 -24.33 -29.28 1.21
CA PHE A 98 -24.64 -28.31 2.26
C PHE A 98 -25.35 -27.07 1.72
N VAL A 99 -26.22 -26.48 2.53
CA VAL A 99 -26.70 -25.11 2.34
C VAL A 99 -26.37 -24.31 3.59
N ILE A 100 -25.54 -23.29 3.45
CA ILE A 100 -25.22 -22.33 4.50
C ILE A 100 -26.07 -21.07 4.28
N LEU A 101 -26.70 -20.62 5.35
CA LEU A 101 -27.54 -19.43 5.41
C LEU A 101 -26.88 -18.42 6.34
N ARG A 102 -26.60 -17.22 5.85
CA ARG A 102 -26.06 -16.13 6.66
C ARG A 102 -27.05 -14.97 6.73
N ASP A 103 -27.47 -14.61 7.93
CA ASP A 103 -28.26 -13.42 8.20
C ASP A 103 -27.36 -12.18 8.17
N VAL A 104 -27.46 -11.44 7.07
CA VAL A 104 -26.71 -10.20 6.82
C VAL A 104 -27.01 -9.13 7.88
N ASN A 105 -28.16 -9.18 8.54
CA ASN A 105 -28.55 -8.19 9.55
C ASN A 105 -28.08 -8.51 10.97
N THR A 106 -27.89 -9.78 11.33
CA THR A 106 -27.45 -10.18 12.68
C THR A 106 -26.05 -10.81 12.72
N GLY A 107 -25.52 -11.20 11.56
CA GLY A 107 -24.31 -12.01 11.43
C GLY A 107 -24.53 -13.49 11.75
N ALA A 108 -25.73 -13.94 12.09
CA ALA A 108 -25.97 -15.36 12.41
C ALA A 108 -25.75 -16.24 11.18
N ILE A 109 -25.01 -17.34 11.35
CA ILE A 109 -24.78 -18.35 10.32
C ILE A 109 -25.42 -19.66 10.77
N GLY A 110 -26.22 -20.24 9.88
CA GLY A 110 -26.77 -21.58 9.98
C GLY A 110 -26.38 -22.43 8.78
N SER A 111 -26.47 -23.76 8.94
CA SER A 111 -26.15 -24.75 7.92
C SER A 111 -27.20 -25.86 7.89
N MET A 112 -27.33 -26.52 6.75
CA MET A 112 -28.19 -27.67 6.51
C MET A 112 -27.42 -28.73 5.72
N ASP A 113 -27.36 -29.96 6.23
CA ASP A 113 -26.94 -31.13 5.43
C ASP A 113 -28.15 -31.58 4.60
N LEU A 114 -28.02 -31.54 3.27
CA LEU A 114 -29.06 -31.87 2.30
C LEU A 114 -29.50 -33.33 2.36
N LYS A 115 -28.70 -34.22 2.97
CA LYS A 115 -29.09 -35.63 3.21
C LYS A 115 -29.99 -35.80 4.43
N GLU A 116 -29.90 -34.89 5.41
CA GLU A 116 -30.61 -34.97 6.69
C GLU A 116 -31.77 -33.95 6.80
N LEU A 117 -31.78 -32.91 5.96
CA LEU A 117 -32.79 -31.83 5.88
C LEU A 117 -33.08 -31.13 7.22
N GLN A 118 -32.09 -31.06 8.12
CA GLN A 118 -32.17 -30.32 9.38
C GLN A 118 -31.30 -29.06 9.33
N ALA A 119 -31.88 -27.93 9.75
CA ALA A 119 -31.17 -26.66 9.87
C ALA A 119 -30.55 -26.51 11.26
N TYR A 120 -29.25 -26.31 11.34
CA TYR A 120 -28.49 -25.99 12.54
C TYR A 120 -28.04 -24.53 12.50
N TRP A 121 -28.17 -23.80 13.60
CA TRP A 121 -27.66 -22.42 13.73
C TRP A 121 -26.64 -22.42 14.87
N GLY A 122 -25.39 -22.06 14.56
CA GLY A 122 -24.26 -22.39 15.44
C GLY A 122 -23.10 -21.38 15.47
N GLN A 123 -23.02 -20.46 14.52
CA GLN A 123 -21.94 -19.47 14.44
C GLN A 123 -22.50 -18.06 14.26
N GLN A 124 -21.73 -17.05 14.66
CA GLN A 124 -22.03 -15.64 14.43
C GLN A 124 -20.79 -14.95 13.83
N SER A 125 -20.96 -14.31 12.68
CA SER A 125 -19.99 -13.41 12.05
C SER A 125 -20.23 -11.96 12.45
N SER A 126 -19.37 -11.05 11.96
CA SER A 126 -19.70 -9.62 11.91
C SER A 126 -21.00 -9.41 11.11
N PRO A 127 -21.96 -8.58 11.57
CA PRO A 127 -23.12 -8.17 10.78
C PRO A 127 -22.72 -7.27 9.60
N GLY A 128 -23.56 -7.23 8.56
CA GLY A 128 -23.37 -6.37 7.38
C GLY A 128 -22.95 -7.13 6.11
N ILE A 129 -22.77 -6.38 5.02
CA ILE A 129 -22.51 -6.90 3.67
C ILE A 129 -21.02 -7.05 3.31
N GLY A 130 -20.12 -6.82 4.27
CA GLY A 130 -18.67 -7.06 4.11
C GLY A 130 -18.19 -8.36 4.78
N VAL A 131 -19.10 -9.30 5.04
CA VAL A 131 -18.72 -10.68 5.35
C VAL A 131 -19.55 -11.58 4.46
N SER A 132 -18.93 -12.59 3.87
CA SER A 132 -19.60 -13.63 3.10
C SER A 132 -19.24 -15.03 3.60
N VAL A 133 -19.95 -16.05 3.13
CA VAL A 133 -19.56 -17.46 3.30
C VAL A 133 -19.33 -18.12 1.94
N ALA A 134 -18.08 -18.45 1.66
CA ALA A 134 -17.72 -19.32 0.56
C ALA A 134 -17.99 -20.77 0.95
N LEU A 135 -18.59 -21.56 0.06
CA LEU A 135 -18.82 -22.99 0.24
C LEU A 135 -18.48 -23.71 -1.07
N HIS A 136 -17.76 -24.81 -0.95
CA HIS A 136 -17.33 -25.66 -2.04
C HIS A 136 -17.22 -27.09 -1.50
N ASP A 137 -17.92 -28.03 -2.13
CA ASP A 137 -18.07 -29.42 -1.69
C ASP A 137 -18.36 -29.56 -0.18
N ASP A 138 -17.33 -29.97 0.56
CA ASP A 138 -17.31 -30.29 1.97
C ASP A 138 -16.52 -29.22 2.79
N SER A 139 -16.10 -28.11 2.16
CA SER A 139 -15.26 -27.04 2.71
C SER A 139 -15.98 -25.68 2.70
N ALA A 140 -16.02 -24.98 3.84
CA ALA A 140 -16.57 -23.62 3.92
C ALA A 140 -15.55 -22.63 4.50
N PHE A 141 -15.66 -21.37 4.09
CA PHE A 141 -14.89 -20.26 4.66
C PHE A 141 -15.80 -19.07 4.94
N VAL A 142 -15.70 -18.51 6.15
CA VAL A 142 -16.23 -17.18 6.44
C VAL A 142 -15.18 -16.15 6.02
N VAL A 143 -15.52 -15.33 5.04
CA VAL A 143 -14.66 -14.29 4.46
C VAL A 143 -15.12 -12.95 5.01
N ASP A 144 -14.49 -12.49 6.10
CA ASP A 144 -14.70 -11.14 6.64
C ASP A 144 -13.85 -10.16 5.82
N SER A 145 -14.45 -9.63 4.75
CA SER A 145 -13.77 -8.67 3.87
C SER A 145 -13.52 -7.34 4.57
N VAL A 146 -14.29 -6.99 5.61
CA VAL A 146 -14.09 -5.81 6.46
C VAL A 146 -12.74 -5.88 7.18
N GLN A 147 -12.43 -7.02 7.81
CA GLN A 147 -11.22 -7.22 8.61
C GLN A 147 -10.08 -7.90 7.86
N GLY A 148 -10.30 -8.36 6.62
CA GLY A 148 -9.33 -9.13 5.85
C GLY A 148 -9.14 -10.56 6.38
N LYS A 149 -10.13 -11.14 7.09
CA LYS A 149 -9.98 -12.45 7.73
C LYS A 149 -10.73 -13.54 6.98
N VAL A 150 -10.02 -14.60 6.62
CA VAL A 150 -10.56 -15.75 5.89
C VAL A 150 -10.45 -16.99 6.78
N GLN A 151 -11.54 -17.34 7.47
CA GLN A 151 -11.59 -18.43 8.44
C GLN A 151 -12.28 -19.66 7.82
N GLN A 152 -11.57 -20.79 7.71
CA GLN A 152 -12.20 -22.05 7.36
C GLN A 152 -13.12 -22.53 8.49
N VAL A 153 -14.29 -23.06 8.14
CA VAL A 153 -15.24 -23.67 9.08
C VAL A 153 -15.70 -25.03 8.56
N ASP A 154 -16.01 -25.95 9.46
CA ASP A 154 -16.66 -27.21 9.11
C ASP A 154 -18.13 -26.93 8.73
N PRO A 155 -18.60 -27.28 7.51
CA PRO A 155 -19.96 -26.96 7.09
C PRO A 155 -21.06 -27.57 7.95
N LYS A 156 -20.82 -28.72 8.61
CA LYS A 156 -21.86 -29.40 9.42
C LYS A 156 -22.03 -28.78 10.81
N SER A 157 -20.93 -28.42 11.46
CA SER A 157 -20.92 -27.91 12.84
C SER A 157 -20.70 -26.40 12.97
N LEU A 158 -20.27 -25.74 11.89
CA LEU A 158 -19.82 -24.34 11.83
C LEU A 158 -18.69 -23.99 12.81
N GLN A 159 -17.95 -25.00 13.29
CA GLN A 159 -16.75 -24.80 14.10
C GLN A 159 -15.55 -24.42 13.22
N ALA A 160 -14.68 -23.56 13.72
CA ALA A 160 -13.47 -23.12 13.03
C ALA A 160 -12.48 -24.28 12.82
N ILE A 161 -11.94 -24.38 11.61
CA ILE A 161 -10.84 -25.29 11.24
C ILE A 161 -9.57 -24.45 11.06
N GLY A 162 -8.52 -24.78 11.81
CA GLY A 162 -7.23 -24.09 11.73
C GLY A 162 -7.29 -22.60 12.10
N GLN A 163 -6.15 -21.92 11.95
CA GLN A 163 -6.04 -20.46 12.03
C GLN A 163 -6.61 -19.78 10.78
N PRO A 164 -7.19 -18.58 10.90
CA PRO A 164 -7.65 -17.83 9.74
C PRO A 164 -6.47 -17.34 8.89
N VAL A 165 -6.63 -17.33 7.57
CA VAL A 165 -5.71 -16.63 6.68
C VAL A 165 -6.02 -15.14 6.78
N SER A 166 -5.13 -14.39 7.42
CA SER A 166 -5.21 -12.93 7.44
C SER A 166 -4.69 -12.32 6.15
N PHE A 167 -5.39 -11.31 5.69
CA PHE A 167 -5.03 -10.32 4.69
C PHE A 167 -5.16 -8.94 5.34
N PRO A 168 -4.61 -7.89 4.71
CA PRO A 168 -5.05 -6.54 5.03
C PRO A 168 -6.59 -6.43 4.86
N PRO A 169 -7.33 -5.71 5.74
CA PRO A 169 -8.72 -5.24 5.54
C PRO A 169 -9.18 -4.91 4.09
N GLY A 170 -10.49 -4.86 3.86
CA GLY A 170 -11.05 -4.47 2.56
C GLY A 170 -10.57 -5.29 1.35
N ILE A 171 -10.45 -6.62 1.53
CA ILE A 171 -10.29 -7.57 0.43
C ILE A 171 -11.55 -7.64 -0.44
N THR A 172 -11.42 -8.18 -1.66
CA THR A 172 -12.54 -8.45 -2.57
C THR A 172 -12.45 -9.88 -3.11
N GLY A 173 -13.57 -10.43 -3.59
CA GLY A 173 -13.72 -11.86 -3.85
C GLY A 173 -14.11 -12.64 -2.59
N GLY A 174 -13.50 -13.81 -2.38
CA GLY A 174 -13.97 -14.79 -1.39
C GLY A 174 -14.72 -15.94 -2.05
N ASP A 175 -14.18 -16.45 -3.16
CA ASP A 175 -14.88 -17.37 -4.05
C ASP A 175 -13.98 -18.50 -4.52
N PHE A 176 -14.53 -19.72 -4.59
CA PHE A 176 -13.80 -20.90 -5.07
C PHE A 176 -13.71 -20.96 -6.60
N ASP A 177 -12.57 -21.40 -7.13
CA ASP A 177 -12.44 -21.86 -8.52
C ASP A 177 -12.92 -23.30 -8.69
N GLY A 178 -13.02 -23.77 -9.95
CA GLY A 178 -13.39 -25.16 -10.32
C GLY A 178 -12.33 -26.24 -9.97
N LYS A 179 -11.51 -25.97 -8.94
CA LYS A 179 -10.51 -26.88 -8.36
C LYS A 179 -10.52 -26.82 -6.82
N GLY A 180 -11.56 -26.26 -6.23
CA GLY A 180 -11.67 -26.11 -4.77
C GLY A 180 -10.62 -25.20 -4.12
N ARG A 181 -10.04 -24.23 -4.85
CA ARG A 181 -9.17 -23.20 -4.27
C ARG A 181 -9.95 -21.91 -4.08
N LEU A 182 -9.95 -21.37 -2.86
CA LEU A 182 -10.59 -20.11 -2.53
C LEU A 182 -9.70 -18.94 -2.98
N TRP A 183 -10.20 -18.06 -3.83
CA TRP A 183 -9.47 -16.89 -4.31
C TRP A 183 -9.90 -15.59 -3.62
N ILE A 184 -8.89 -14.80 -3.26
CA ILE A 184 -9.00 -13.51 -2.59
C ILE A 184 -8.15 -12.50 -3.38
N VAL A 185 -8.70 -11.33 -3.69
CA VAL A 185 -7.94 -10.19 -4.17
C VAL A 185 -7.76 -9.19 -3.03
N ALA A 186 -6.53 -8.72 -2.81
CA ALA A 186 -6.18 -7.74 -1.79
C ALA A 186 -5.76 -6.41 -2.45
N PRO A 187 -6.69 -5.43 -2.58
CA PRO A 187 -6.43 -4.19 -3.30
C PRO A 187 -5.23 -3.38 -2.80
N SER A 188 -4.93 -3.42 -1.49
CA SER A 188 -3.76 -2.75 -0.91
C SER A 188 -2.41 -3.31 -1.36
N GLU A 189 -2.36 -4.60 -1.69
CA GLU A 189 -1.12 -5.27 -2.11
C GLU A 189 -0.99 -5.34 -3.63
N GLY A 190 -2.08 -5.06 -4.36
CA GLY A 190 -2.17 -5.34 -5.80
C GLY A 190 -2.21 -6.84 -6.11
N THR A 191 -2.55 -7.71 -5.14
CA THR A 191 -2.40 -9.17 -5.26
C THR A 191 -3.71 -9.92 -5.44
N ALA A 192 -3.65 -11.02 -6.17
CA ALA A 192 -4.61 -12.13 -6.12
C ALA A 192 -3.95 -13.33 -5.44
N THR A 193 -4.63 -13.97 -4.48
CA THR A 193 -4.12 -15.11 -3.70
C THR A 193 -5.10 -16.26 -3.71
N ALA A 194 -4.61 -17.46 -4.03
CA ALA A 194 -5.32 -18.73 -3.90
C ALA A 194 -5.03 -19.38 -2.56
N ILE A 195 -6.07 -19.90 -1.92
CA ILE A 195 -6.04 -20.58 -0.62
C ILE A 195 -6.57 -22.00 -0.81
N SER A 196 -5.78 -23.00 -0.41
CA SER A 196 -6.24 -24.38 -0.33
C SER A 196 -6.86 -24.64 1.04
N PRO A 197 -8.04 -25.31 1.11
CA PRO A 197 -8.61 -25.78 2.36
C PRO A 197 -7.65 -26.69 3.13
N ALA A 198 -7.67 -26.62 4.46
CA ALA A 198 -7.04 -27.61 5.31
C ALA A 198 -7.78 -28.96 5.22
N PRO A 199 -7.06 -30.09 5.26
CA PRO A 199 -7.68 -31.41 5.28
C PRO A 199 -8.48 -31.63 6.56
N LYS A 200 -9.68 -32.23 6.42
CA LYS A 200 -10.50 -32.63 7.57
C LYS A 200 -9.77 -33.71 8.38
N SER A 201 -9.50 -33.41 9.63
CA SER A 201 -8.95 -34.36 10.59
C SER A 201 -10.07 -35.13 11.28
N THR A 202 -10.02 -36.46 11.24
CA THR A 202 -10.91 -37.32 12.03
C THR A 202 -10.32 -37.68 13.41
N GLU A 203 -9.04 -37.39 13.68
CA GLU A 203 -8.30 -37.92 14.85
C GLU A 203 -7.31 -36.91 15.51
N GLY A 204 -7.52 -35.59 15.40
CA GLY A 204 -6.62 -34.59 16.00
C GLY A 204 -6.91 -33.15 15.56
N PRO A 205 -6.13 -32.15 16.00
CA PRO A 205 -6.23 -30.80 15.45
C PRO A 205 -5.90 -30.83 13.95
N GLY A 206 -6.84 -30.35 13.12
CA GLY A 206 -6.63 -30.24 11.68
C GLY A 206 -5.51 -29.25 11.33
N GLY A 207 -5.02 -29.33 10.09
CA GLY A 207 -4.05 -28.35 9.59
C GLY A 207 -4.65 -26.95 9.43
N ASP A 208 -3.81 -25.98 9.10
CA ASP A 208 -4.24 -24.63 8.75
C ASP A 208 -4.48 -24.50 7.23
N PRO A 209 -5.47 -23.70 6.78
CA PRO A 209 -5.63 -23.36 5.36
C PRO A 209 -4.38 -22.66 4.82
N GLN A 210 -3.94 -23.01 3.61
CA GLN A 210 -2.63 -22.60 3.08
C GLN A 210 -2.77 -21.66 1.88
N ARG A 211 -2.02 -20.56 1.86
CA ARG A 211 -1.80 -19.77 0.62
C ARG A 211 -0.96 -20.61 -0.34
N VAL A 212 -1.54 -21.03 -1.47
CA VAL A 212 -0.87 -21.88 -2.47
C VAL A 212 -0.34 -21.12 -3.68
N ARG A 213 -0.85 -19.91 -3.93
CA ARG A 213 -0.34 -19.00 -4.98
C ARG A 213 -0.68 -17.55 -4.63
N THR A 214 0.23 -16.62 -4.92
CA THR A 214 -0.02 -15.18 -4.86
C THR A 214 0.59 -14.53 -6.10
N GLU A 215 -0.18 -13.70 -6.80
CA GLU A 215 0.14 -13.11 -8.10
C GLU A 215 -0.13 -11.61 -8.07
N GLN A 216 0.70 -10.83 -8.77
CA GLN A 216 0.51 -9.38 -8.89
C GLN A 216 -0.44 -9.08 -10.06
N VAL A 217 -1.54 -8.40 -9.76
CA VAL A 217 -2.66 -8.09 -10.67
C VAL A 217 -2.92 -6.58 -10.80
N GLY A 218 -2.04 -5.73 -10.27
CA GLY A 218 -2.10 -4.27 -10.45
C GLY A 218 -1.19 -3.54 -9.46
N GLY A 219 -1.38 -2.24 -9.31
CA GLY A 219 -0.71 -1.45 -8.26
C GLY A 219 -1.42 -1.56 -6.91
N ALA A 220 -0.70 -1.21 -5.84
CA ALA A 220 -1.29 -1.03 -4.53
C ALA A 220 -2.38 0.06 -4.54
N SER A 221 -3.51 -0.19 -3.87
CA SER A 221 -4.70 0.67 -3.83
C SER A 221 -5.44 0.87 -5.17
N HIS A 222 -5.17 0.05 -6.21
CA HIS A 222 -6.00 0.04 -7.43
C HIS A 222 -7.41 -0.53 -7.15
N ASP A 223 -8.38 -0.14 -7.96
CA ASP A 223 -9.78 -0.59 -7.86
C ASP A 223 -9.96 -1.90 -8.62
N PHE A 224 -10.20 -3.01 -7.90
CA PHE A 224 -10.31 -4.35 -8.50
C PHE A 224 -11.72 -4.94 -8.37
N THR A 225 -12.14 -5.63 -9.42
CA THR A 225 -13.27 -6.59 -9.40
C THR A 225 -12.79 -7.92 -9.97
N MET A 226 -13.38 -9.05 -9.55
CA MET A 226 -12.98 -10.38 -10.02
C MET A 226 -14.17 -11.24 -10.42
N THR A 227 -13.89 -12.29 -11.19
CA THR A 227 -14.78 -13.41 -11.49
C THR A 227 -14.00 -14.73 -11.34
N THR A 228 -14.66 -15.80 -10.89
CA THR A 228 -14.05 -17.14 -10.86
C THR A 228 -14.25 -17.89 -12.17
N LEU A 229 -13.28 -18.75 -12.46
CA LEU A 229 -13.17 -19.62 -13.63
C LEU A 229 -12.97 -21.07 -13.15
N ASP A 230 -13.16 -22.03 -14.05
CA ASP A 230 -12.89 -23.46 -13.78
C ASP A 230 -11.43 -23.71 -13.32
N ASP A 231 -10.47 -22.92 -13.81
CA ASP A 231 -9.04 -23.12 -13.54
C ASP A 231 -8.35 -21.97 -12.77
N GLY A 232 -9.13 -21.03 -12.22
CA GLY A 232 -8.64 -19.89 -11.45
C GLY A 232 -9.61 -18.70 -11.41
N ILE A 233 -9.11 -17.50 -11.67
CA ILE A 233 -9.88 -16.25 -11.70
C ILE A 233 -9.51 -15.34 -12.88
N ALA A 234 -10.38 -14.38 -13.18
CA ALA A 234 -9.99 -13.16 -13.88
C ALA A 234 -10.25 -11.93 -12.99
N VAL A 235 -9.30 -11.00 -12.97
CA VAL A 235 -9.32 -9.76 -12.18
C VAL A 235 -9.24 -8.57 -13.13
N LEU A 236 -10.22 -7.67 -13.06
CA LEU A 236 -10.19 -6.40 -13.77
C LEU A 236 -9.69 -5.30 -12.83
N ASP A 237 -8.53 -4.73 -13.17
CA ASP A 237 -8.05 -3.45 -12.65
C ASP A 237 -8.83 -2.33 -13.33
N ARG A 238 -9.77 -1.72 -12.60
CA ARG A 238 -10.63 -0.62 -13.06
C ARG A 238 -9.91 0.73 -13.04
N THR A 239 -8.72 0.81 -12.44
CA THR A 239 -7.85 2.00 -12.46
C THR A 239 -7.08 2.09 -13.79
N THR A 240 -6.65 0.96 -14.34
CA THR A 240 -5.89 0.89 -15.61
C THR A 240 -6.69 0.35 -16.80
N ASN A 241 -7.86 -0.23 -16.56
CA ASN A 241 -8.64 -1.08 -17.48
C ASN A 241 -7.89 -2.36 -17.93
N ASP A 242 -6.96 -2.85 -17.11
CA ASP A 242 -6.23 -4.09 -17.38
C ASP A 242 -6.98 -5.32 -16.83
N LEU A 243 -7.31 -6.27 -17.69
CA LEU A 243 -7.85 -7.57 -17.31
C LEU A 243 -6.70 -8.58 -17.18
N PHE A 244 -6.55 -9.12 -15.97
CA PHE A 244 -5.63 -10.21 -15.65
C PHE A 244 -6.40 -11.53 -15.61
N ARG A 245 -5.82 -12.60 -16.15
CA ARG A 245 -6.32 -13.97 -15.97
C ARG A 245 -5.27 -14.77 -15.21
N VAL A 246 -5.66 -15.32 -14.06
CA VAL A 246 -4.80 -15.98 -13.08
C VAL A 246 -5.36 -17.37 -12.82
N GLY A 247 -4.77 -18.38 -13.47
CA GLY A 247 -5.12 -19.79 -13.28
C GLY A 247 -3.85 -20.64 -13.22
N ASP A 248 -3.90 -21.93 -13.53
CA ASP A 248 -2.69 -22.79 -13.49
C ASP A 248 -1.63 -22.41 -14.53
N THR A 249 -2.01 -21.71 -15.58
CA THR A 249 -1.09 -21.12 -16.57
C THR A 249 -0.36 -19.88 -16.03
N PRO A 250 0.70 -19.40 -16.71
CA PRO A 250 1.24 -18.07 -16.44
C PRO A 250 0.16 -16.99 -16.56
N THR A 251 0.23 -15.99 -15.68
CA THR A 251 -0.72 -14.87 -15.63
C THR A 251 -0.70 -14.08 -16.95
N SER A 252 -1.86 -13.96 -17.62
CA SER A 252 -2.01 -13.16 -18.85
C SER A 252 -2.64 -11.80 -18.54
N LYS A 253 -2.18 -10.73 -19.20
CA LYS A 253 -2.67 -9.36 -19.03
C LYS A 253 -3.18 -8.79 -20.36
N THR A 254 -4.39 -8.21 -20.35
CA THR A 254 -5.04 -7.60 -21.53
C THR A 254 -5.62 -6.24 -21.18
N THR A 255 -5.10 -5.15 -21.75
CA THR A 255 -5.68 -3.80 -21.58
C THR A 255 -6.94 -3.66 -22.43
N LEU A 256 -8.07 -3.27 -21.82
CA LEU A 256 -9.38 -3.24 -22.46
C LEU A 256 -9.82 -1.83 -22.90
N PRO A 257 -10.45 -1.68 -24.08
CA PRO A 257 -10.97 -0.41 -24.57
C PRO A 257 -12.34 -0.08 -23.94
N LEU A 258 -12.36 0.10 -22.61
CA LEU A 258 -13.58 0.40 -21.86
C LEU A 258 -13.93 1.90 -21.94
N THR A 259 -15.21 2.20 -22.14
CA THR A 259 -15.76 3.57 -22.20
C THR A 259 -16.16 4.12 -20.83
N GLY A 260 -15.81 3.43 -19.75
CA GLY A 260 -16.16 3.75 -18.37
C GLY A 260 -15.78 2.62 -17.42
N PRO A 261 -16.14 2.69 -16.14
CA PRO A 261 -15.81 1.66 -15.16
C PRO A 261 -16.44 0.31 -15.52
N GLY A 262 -15.60 -0.69 -15.76
CA GLY A 262 -16.04 -2.06 -16.01
C GLY A 262 -16.49 -2.79 -14.74
N VAL A 263 -17.32 -3.81 -14.93
CA VAL A 263 -17.77 -4.79 -13.93
C VAL A 263 -17.72 -6.20 -14.54
N LEU A 264 -17.58 -7.20 -13.67
CA LEU A 264 -17.58 -8.63 -14.00
C LEU A 264 -18.81 -9.32 -13.38
N ALA A 265 -19.30 -10.38 -14.02
CA ALA A 265 -20.22 -11.32 -13.38
C ALA A 265 -19.49 -12.14 -12.30
N PRO A 266 -20.14 -12.61 -11.22
CA PRO A 266 -19.46 -13.34 -10.14
C PRO A 266 -18.69 -14.57 -10.64
N HIS A 267 -19.27 -15.33 -11.56
CA HIS A 267 -18.72 -16.58 -12.10
C HIS A 267 -18.90 -16.61 -13.64
N THR A 268 -18.02 -17.31 -14.33
CA THR A 268 -18.13 -17.63 -15.76
C THR A 268 -17.46 -18.98 -16.03
N ASP A 269 -17.91 -19.71 -17.05
CA ASP A 269 -17.48 -21.07 -17.44
C ASP A 269 -16.03 -21.20 -17.96
N GLY A 270 -15.18 -20.22 -17.67
CA GLY A 270 -13.80 -20.14 -18.14
C GLY A 270 -13.61 -19.89 -19.64
N SER A 271 -14.62 -20.11 -20.50
CA SER A 271 -14.45 -20.09 -21.96
C SER A 271 -14.24 -18.67 -22.51
N THR A 272 -14.88 -17.67 -21.92
CA THR A 272 -14.73 -16.24 -22.27
C THR A 272 -15.08 -15.37 -21.06
N VAL A 273 -14.30 -14.33 -20.80
CA VAL A 273 -14.59 -13.34 -19.75
C VAL A 273 -15.31 -12.15 -20.38
N ALA A 274 -16.53 -11.87 -19.94
CA ALA A 274 -17.30 -10.71 -20.35
C ALA A 274 -17.12 -9.54 -19.36
N VAL A 275 -16.54 -8.44 -19.83
CA VAL A 275 -16.46 -7.18 -19.09
C VAL A 275 -17.57 -6.25 -19.56
N THR A 276 -18.40 -5.79 -18.63
CA THR A 276 -19.52 -4.88 -18.92
C THR A 276 -19.24 -3.48 -18.39
N VAL A 277 -19.61 -2.45 -19.14
CA VAL A 277 -19.64 -1.06 -18.64
C VAL A 277 -21.11 -0.64 -18.47
N PRO A 278 -21.66 -0.64 -17.25
CA PRO A 278 -23.11 -0.51 -17.02
C PRO A 278 -23.74 0.77 -17.58
N ALA A 279 -23.02 1.89 -17.51
CA ALA A 279 -23.51 3.21 -17.89
C ALA A 279 -23.53 3.45 -19.41
N THR A 280 -22.59 2.87 -20.16
CA THR A 280 -22.51 2.97 -21.62
C THR A 280 -23.08 1.74 -22.33
N ARG A 281 -23.55 0.74 -21.56
CA ARG A 281 -24.10 -0.54 -22.03
C ARG A 281 -23.12 -1.30 -22.94
N GLN A 282 -21.81 -1.08 -22.79
CA GLN A 282 -20.76 -1.76 -23.56
C GLN A 282 -20.47 -3.14 -22.97
N ILE A 283 -20.26 -4.14 -23.82
CA ILE A 283 -19.69 -5.44 -23.46
C ILE A 283 -18.39 -5.65 -24.25
N VAL A 284 -17.35 -6.17 -23.58
CA VAL A 284 -16.09 -6.62 -24.17
C VAL A 284 -15.84 -8.06 -23.73
N GLY A 285 -15.80 -9.00 -24.69
CA GLY A 285 -15.55 -10.42 -24.43
C GLY A 285 -14.11 -10.81 -24.76
N VAL A 286 -13.43 -11.46 -23.81
CA VAL A 286 -12.00 -11.82 -23.88
C VAL A 286 -11.80 -13.34 -23.76
N ASP A 287 -11.08 -13.95 -24.69
CA ASP A 287 -10.81 -15.39 -24.71
C ASP A 287 -9.72 -15.81 -23.70
N PRO A 288 -9.46 -17.13 -23.51
CA PRO A 288 -8.44 -17.61 -22.57
C PRO A 288 -7.00 -17.28 -23.00
N GLN A 289 -6.78 -16.77 -24.22
CA GLN A 289 -5.49 -16.32 -24.72
C GLN A 289 -5.30 -14.79 -24.54
N GLY A 290 -6.27 -14.08 -23.96
CA GLY A 290 -6.24 -12.61 -23.81
C GLY A 290 -6.64 -11.84 -25.07
N THR A 291 -7.29 -12.49 -26.04
CA THR A 291 -7.76 -11.84 -27.27
C THR A 291 -9.19 -11.35 -27.11
N ILE A 292 -9.45 -10.09 -27.44
CA ILE A 292 -10.82 -9.55 -27.52
C ILE A 292 -11.53 -10.21 -28.72
N LYS A 293 -12.60 -10.96 -28.45
CA LYS A 293 -13.46 -11.61 -29.47
C LYS A 293 -14.64 -10.76 -29.87
N ALA A 294 -15.23 -10.06 -28.91
CA ALA A 294 -16.43 -9.25 -29.11
C ALA A 294 -16.28 -7.89 -28.43
N GLN A 295 -16.74 -6.85 -29.09
CA GLN A 295 -16.90 -5.51 -28.52
C GLN A 295 -18.14 -4.87 -29.13
N PHE A 296 -19.18 -4.67 -28.33
CA PHE A 296 -20.47 -4.16 -28.81
C PHE A 296 -21.23 -3.40 -27.71
N THR A 297 -22.31 -2.73 -28.10
CA THR A 297 -23.20 -2.00 -27.18
C THR A 297 -24.57 -2.68 -27.18
N VAL A 298 -25.10 -2.97 -25.99
CA VAL A 298 -26.41 -3.60 -25.82
C VAL A 298 -27.52 -2.58 -26.06
N PRO A 299 -28.46 -2.83 -27.00
CA PRO A 299 -29.60 -1.94 -27.24
C PRO A 299 -30.45 -1.72 -25.97
N GLY A 300 -30.94 -0.50 -25.75
CA GLY A 300 -31.78 -0.17 -24.60
C GLY A 300 -31.88 1.34 -24.34
N GLY A 301 -32.66 1.70 -23.33
CA GLY A 301 -32.90 3.09 -22.91
C GLY A 301 -31.97 3.56 -21.79
N GLU A 302 -32.46 4.48 -20.95
CA GLU A 302 -31.71 5.09 -19.84
C GLU A 302 -31.34 4.12 -18.69
N SER A 303 -31.89 2.90 -18.64
CA SER A 303 -31.55 1.92 -17.62
C SER A 303 -30.11 1.40 -17.80
N GLN A 304 -29.42 1.25 -16.67
CA GLN A 304 -28.11 0.60 -16.64
C GLN A 304 -28.21 -0.90 -16.98
N LEU A 305 -27.08 -1.46 -17.39
CA LEU A 305 -26.92 -2.88 -17.69
C LEU A 305 -26.29 -3.63 -16.51
N GLN A 306 -26.83 -4.80 -16.16
CA GLN A 306 -26.19 -5.72 -15.22
C GLN A 306 -24.88 -6.30 -15.79
N PRO A 307 -23.97 -6.83 -14.95
CA PRO A 307 -22.81 -7.58 -15.45
C PRO A 307 -23.26 -8.71 -16.38
N ALA A 308 -22.76 -8.71 -17.62
CA ALA A 308 -23.11 -9.74 -18.59
C ALA A 308 -22.47 -11.08 -18.21
N VAL A 309 -23.26 -12.13 -18.26
CA VAL A 309 -22.82 -13.51 -18.05
C VAL A 309 -22.41 -14.09 -19.41
N ALA A 310 -21.17 -14.56 -19.52
CA ALA A 310 -20.72 -15.37 -20.63
C ALA A 310 -20.97 -16.85 -20.30
N TRP A 311 -21.63 -17.58 -21.19
CA TRP A 311 -21.95 -18.98 -20.99
C TRP A 311 -22.18 -19.71 -22.31
N GLU A 312 -21.50 -20.85 -22.51
CA GLU A 312 -21.59 -21.72 -23.68
C GLU A 312 -21.46 -20.95 -25.01
N GLY A 313 -20.60 -19.92 -25.03
CA GLY A 313 -20.39 -19.06 -26.20
C GLY A 313 -21.45 -17.98 -26.44
N TYR A 314 -22.34 -17.71 -25.51
CA TYR A 314 -23.32 -16.63 -25.61
C TYR A 314 -23.14 -15.62 -24.46
N TYR A 315 -23.47 -14.35 -24.73
CA TYR A 315 -23.49 -13.28 -23.73
C TYR A 315 -24.93 -12.98 -23.35
N TYR A 316 -25.23 -13.02 -22.05
CA TYR A 316 -26.54 -12.76 -21.47
C TYR A 316 -26.45 -11.53 -20.56
N ALA A 317 -27.14 -10.46 -20.92
CA ALA A 317 -27.06 -9.19 -20.21
C ALA A 317 -28.47 -8.63 -19.91
N ALA A 318 -28.79 -8.46 -18.63
CA ALA A 318 -30.10 -7.96 -18.21
C ALA A 318 -30.11 -6.46 -17.95
N ASP A 319 -31.25 -5.83 -18.19
CA ASP A 319 -31.50 -4.45 -17.77
C ASP A 319 -31.72 -4.38 -16.25
N THR A 320 -31.05 -3.45 -15.56
CA THR A 320 -31.11 -3.30 -14.09
C THR A 320 -32.55 -3.23 -13.53
N ASP A 321 -33.41 -2.46 -14.20
CA ASP A 321 -34.81 -2.22 -13.82
C ASP A 321 -35.80 -2.78 -14.85
N GLY A 322 -35.33 -3.62 -15.77
CA GLY A 322 -36.11 -4.16 -16.88
C GLY A 322 -36.48 -5.64 -16.71
N GLY A 323 -37.53 -6.06 -17.40
CA GLY A 323 -37.90 -7.48 -17.50
C GLY A 323 -37.16 -8.24 -18.61
N THR A 324 -36.06 -7.72 -19.14
CA THR A 324 -35.42 -8.22 -20.37
C THR A 324 -33.99 -8.67 -20.12
N VAL A 325 -33.64 -9.87 -20.59
CA VAL A 325 -32.27 -10.31 -20.83
C VAL A 325 -32.01 -10.25 -22.33
N HIS A 326 -31.03 -9.44 -22.72
CA HIS A 326 -30.50 -9.36 -24.06
C HIS A 326 -29.50 -10.51 -24.26
N VAL A 327 -29.61 -11.21 -25.39
CA VAL A 327 -28.79 -12.38 -25.70
C VAL A 327 -27.99 -12.11 -26.96
N PHE A 328 -26.71 -12.46 -26.97
CA PHE A 328 -25.79 -12.29 -28.11
C PHE A 328 -24.93 -13.55 -28.29
N ASP A 329 -24.53 -13.85 -29.52
CA ASP A 329 -23.55 -14.92 -29.79
C ASP A 329 -22.10 -14.44 -29.59
N GLN A 330 -21.12 -15.34 -29.76
CA GLN A 330 -19.68 -15.07 -29.64
C GLN A 330 -19.18 -13.86 -30.46
N SER A 331 -19.85 -13.50 -31.56
CA SER A 331 -19.48 -12.35 -32.41
C SER A 331 -20.09 -11.02 -31.95
N GLY A 332 -20.98 -11.06 -30.95
CA GLY A 332 -21.77 -9.91 -30.50
C GLY A 332 -23.02 -9.65 -31.35
N ALA A 333 -23.44 -10.59 -32.21
CA ALA A 333 -24.68 -10.45 -32.96
C ALA A 333 -25.89 -10.81 -32.09
N GLN A 334 -26.93 -9.97 -32.14
CA GLN A 334 -28.09 -10.06 -31.26
C GLN A 334 -28.99 -11.25 -31.61
N GLN A 335 -29.39 -11.98 -30.56
CA GLN A 335 -30.22 -13.16 -30.59
C GLN A 335 -31.59 -12.87 -29.96
N LYS A 336 -32.49 -13.86 -29.91
CA LYS A 336 -33.82 -13.68 -29.33
C LYS A 336 -33.72 -13.38 -27.82
N PRO A 337 -34.24 -12.24 -27.33
CA PRO A 337 -34.18 -11.90 -25.91
C PRO A 337 -35.13 -12.74 -25.06
N ILE A 338 -34.83 -12.84 -23.77
CA ILE A 338 -35.69 -13.44 -22.74
C ILE A 338 -36.45 -12.31 -22.04
N THR A 339 -37.77 -12.44 -21.89
CA THR A 339 -38.64 -11.37 -21.36
C THR A 339 -39.60 -11.84 -20.27
N PHE A 340 -39.82 -10.97 -19.26
CA PHE A 340 -40.75 -11.15 -18.14
C PHE A 340 -41.66 -9.92 -18.01
N ASP A 341 -42.98 -10.10 -18.08
CA ASP A 341 -43.95 -8.98 -18.03
C ASP A 341 -44.01 -8.26 -16.68
N ARG A 342 -43.66 -8.95 -15.59
CA ARG A 342 -43.69 -8.45 -14.21
C ARG A 342 -42.53 -9.03 -13.39
N PRO A 343 -41.29 -8.54 -13.56
CA PRO A 343 -40.14 -9.10 -12.87
C PRO A 343 -40.18 -8.81 -11.36
N GLY A 344 -40.79 -7.69 -10.95
CA GLY A 344 -41.02 -7.32 -9.55
C GLY A 344 -39.74 -7.04 -8.75
N GLY A 345 -38.67 -6.68 -9.45
CA GLY A 345 -37.31 -6.47 -8.98
C GLY A 345 -36.35 -6.60 -10.17
N SER A 346 -35.06 -6.35 -9.95
CA SER A 346 -34.02 -6.68 -10.93
C SER A 346 -34.01 -8.19 -11.22
N LEU A 347 -33.71 -8.57 -12.47
CA LEU A 347 -33.49 -9.99 -12.80
C LEU A 347 -32.22 -10.50 -12.12
N GLU A 348 -32.17 -11.81 -11.85
CA GLU A 348 -31.04 -12.48 -11.24
C GLU A 348 -30.58 -13.58 -12.20
N LEU A 349 -29.32 -13.55 -12.64
CA LEU A 349 -28.75 -14.49 -13.60
C LEU A 349 -27.69 -15.35 -12.90
N ASP A 350 -27.72 -16.66 -13.12
CA ASP A 350 -26.80 -17.61 -12.49
C ASP A 350 -26.44 -18.78 -13.42
N VAL A 351 -25.18 -19.22 -13.45
CA VAL A 351 -24.73 -20.37 -14.24
C VAL A 351 -24.38 -21.50 -13.29
N ARG A 352 -25.07 -22.63 -13.39
CA ARG A 352 -24.79 -23.85 -12.62
C ARG A 352 -25.02 -25.09 -13.46
N GLU A 353 -24.15 -26.09 -13.32
CA GLU A 353 -24.36 -27.46 -13.83
C GLU A 353 -24.79 -27.55 -15.31
N ASN A 354 -24.21 -26.72 -16.18
CA ASN A 354 -24.55 -26.60 -17.62
C ASN A 354 -25.95 -26.04 -17.90
N TYR A 355 -26.44 -25.14 -17.04
CA TYR A 355 -27.65 -24.33 -17.25
C TYR A 355 -27.42 -22.88 -16.82
N LEU A 356 -28.07 -21.94 -17.53
CA LEU A 356 -28.24 -20.56 -17.08
C LEU A 356 -29.65 -20.38 -16.49
N PHE A 357 -29.73 -20.06 -15.21
CA PHE A 357 -30.95 -19.74 -14.49
C PHE A 357 -31.21 -18.23 -14.57
N VAL A 358 -32.45 -17.84 -14.87
CA VAL A 358 -32.90 -16.45 -14.90
C VAL A 358 -34.10 -16.30 -13.97
N ASN A 359 -33.87 -15.75 -12.79
CA ASN A 359 -34.92 -15.50 -11.80
C ASN A 359 -35.47 -14.07 -11.95
N ALA A 360 -36.79 -13.97 -11.77
CA ALA A 360 -37.53 -12.72 -11.67
C ALA A 360 -38.18 -12.67 -10.28
N PRO A 361 -37.71 -11.83 -9.33
CA PRO A 361 -38.04 -11.95 -7.91
C PRO A 361 -39.54 -11.92 -7.56
N GLY A 362 -40.29 -11.02 -8.18
CA GLY A 362 -41.75 -10.90 -8.01
C GLY A 362 -42.58 -11.65 -9.03
N SER A 363 -41.94 -12.41 -9.94
CA SER A 363 -42.62 -13.30 -10.89
C SER A 363 -42.84 -14.68 -10.26
N PRO A 364 -44.02 -15.33 -10.47
CA PRO A 364 -44.19 -16.75 -10.17
C PRO A 364 -43.39 -17.64 -11.14
N ILE A 365 -42.98 -17.11 -12.28
CA ILE A 365 -42.18 -17.81 -13.29
C ILE A 365 -40.70 -17.42 -13.18
N ALA A 366 -39.82 -18.41 -13.07
CA ALA A 366 -38.39 -18.29 -13.41
C ALA A 366 -38.15 -18.90 -14.81
N GLN A 367 -36.97 -18.73 -15.39
CA GLN A 367 -36.60 -19.39 -16.66
C GLN A 367 -35.24 -20.09 -16.52
N VAL A 368 -35.08 -21.21 -17.23
CA VAL A 368 -33.85 -22.00 -17.30
C VAL A 368 -33.46 -22.13 -18.77
N VAL A 369 -32.21 -21.87 -19.08
CA VAL A 369 -31.63 -22.03 -20.41
C VAL A 369 -30.75 -23.29 -20.40
N ASP A 370 -31.01 -24.22 -21.31
CA ASP A 370 -30.19 -25.43 -21.51
C ASP A 370 -29.00 -25.19 -22.45
N ASN A 371 -28.05 -26.12 -22.48
CA ASN A 371 -26.82 -26.05 -23.29
C ASN A 371 -27.04 -26.02 -24.83
N GLN A 372 -28.29 -26.04 -25.30
CA GLN A 372 -28.67 -25.76 -26.69
C GLN A 372 -29.27 -24.34 -26.85
N HIS A 373 -29.10 -23.52 -25.81
CA HIS A 373 -29.70 -22.20 -25.59
C HIS A 373 -31.24 -22.23 -25.59
N GLY A 374 -31.83 -23.39 -25.29
CA GLY A 374 -33.26 -23.62 -25.19
C GLY A 374 -33.84 -23.10 -23.88
N VAL A 375 -34.76 -22.14 -23.96
CA VAL A 375 -35.34 -21.47 -22.78
C VAL A 375 -36.64 -22.14 -22.34
N ARG A 376 -36.69 -22.60 -21.08
CA ARG A 376 -37.86 -23.23 -20.43
C ARG A 376 -38.40 -22.37 -19.27
N PRO A 377 -39.72 -22.07 -19.21
CA PRO A 377 -40.34 -21.44 -18.05
C PRO A 377 -40.58 -22.43 -16.91
N VAL A 378 -40.44 -21.94 -15.68
CA VAL A 378 -40.48 -22.70 -14.42
C VAL A 378 -41.49 -22.04 -13.48
N ASP A 379 -42.61 -22.69 -13.17
CA ASP A 379 -43.56 -22.17 -12.19
C ASP A 379 -43.12 -22.53 -10.77
N LYS A 380 -42.80 -21.51 -9.98
CA LYS A 380 -42.38 -21.62 -8.57
C LYS A 380 -43.49 -22.16 -7.66
N TYR A 381 -44.75 -22.22 -8.13
CA TYR A 381 -45.91 -22.57 -7.31
C TYR A 381 -46.76 -23.72 -7.89
N ALA A 382 -46.29 -24.39 -8.95
CA ALA A 382 -46.93 -25.61 -9.41
C ALA A 382 -46.92 -26.71 -8.33
N ASP A 383 -47.96 -27.56 -8.36
CA ASP A 383 -48.18 -28.76 -7.54
C ASP A 383 -48.50 -28.60 -6.05
N ASP A 384 -48.70 -27.37 -5.54
CA ASP A 384 -49.38 -27.08 -4.26
C ASP A 384 -48.87 -27.87 -3.02
N VAL A 385 -47.58 -28.23 -3.01
CA VAL A 385 -46.94 -28.91 -1.87
C VAL A 385 -46.72 -27.91 -0.73
N LEU A 386 -47.76 -27.75 0.08
CA LEU A 386 -47.74 -27.00 1.33
C LEU A 386 -48.31 -27.85 2.47
N GLY A 387 -47.49 -28.11 3.47
CA GLY A 387 -47.97 -28.47 4.80
C GLY A 387 -48.64 -27.28 5.49
N GLY A 388 -49.89 -26.96 5.11
CA GLY A 388 -50.71 -25.99 5.82
C GLY A 388 -51.57 -25.10 4.92
N ASP A 389 -52.81 -25.52 4.66
CA ASP A 389 -53.85 -24.68 4.07
C ASP A 389 -54.15 -23.42 4.92
N PRO A 390 -54.41 -22.26 4.31
CA PRO A 390 -55.10 -21.17 4.98
C PRO A 390 -56.58 -21.55 5.22
N PRO A 391 -57.16 -21.31 6.41
CA PRO A 391 -58.48 -21.82 6.76
C PRO A 391 -59.60 -21.12 5.98
N PRO A 392 -60.53 -21.86 5.34
CA PRO A 392 -61.72 -21.28 4.73
C PRO A 392 -62.74 -20.85 5.79
N VAL A 393 -63.12 -19.57 5.78
CA VAL A 393 -64.19 -19.05 6.65
C VAL A 393 -65.55 -19.55 6.17
N LYS A 394 -66.20 -20.41 6.97
CA LYS A 394 -67.57 -20.89 6.72
C LYS A 394 -68.60 -19.84 7.12
N THR A 395 -69.55 -19.56 6.23
CA THR A 395 -70.77 -18.80 6.52
C THR A 395 -71.83 -19.67 7.23
N PRO A 396 -72.58 -19.13 8.20
CA PRO A 396 -73.83 -19.71 8.68
C PRO A 396 -75.04 -19.32 7.79
N PRO A 397 -76.15 -20.09 7.80
CA PRO A 397 -77.25 -19.96 6.84
C PRO A 397 -78.33 -18.91 7.20
N VAL A 398 -79.18 -18.59 6.21
CA VAL A 398 -80.31 -17.65 6.28
C VAL A 398 -81.63 -18.38 6.53
N THR A 399 -82.56 -17.75 7.28
CA THR A 399 -84.01 -18.08 7.29
C THR A 399 -84.88 -16.81 7.19
N PRO A 400 -86.00 -16.80 6.43
CA PRO A 400 -86.83 -15.60 6.19
C PRO A 400 -88.16 -15.62 7.02
N PRO A 401 -89.20 -14.79 6.73
CA PRO A 401 -89.49 -13.51 7.41
C PRO A 401 -90.88 -13.47 8.12
N PRO A 402 -91.32 -12.31 8.66
CA PRO A 402 -92.60 -11.78 8.14
C PRO A 402 -92.78 -10.23 8.04
N GLU A 403 -93.49 -9.85 6.98
CA GLU A 403 -94.49 -8.76 6.79
C GLU A 403 -94.26 -7.26 7.13
N LYS A 404 -93.92 -6.53 6.04
CA LYS A 404 -94.43 -5.22 5.54
C LYS A 404 -95.40 -4.38 6.41
N LYS A 405 -95.08 -3.08 6.51
CA LYS A 405 -96.04 -1.95 6.29
C LYS A 405 -95.45 -0.89 5.34
N LYS A 406 -96.31 -0.18 4.60
CA LYS A 406 -95.96 0.71 3.46
C LYS A 406 -95.68 2.17 3.95
N PRO A 407 -94.76 2.93 3.31
CA PRO A 407 -94.28 4.21 3.86
C PRO A 407 -94.92 5.45 3.24
N ASN A 408 -94.91 6.57 3.98
CA ASN A 408 -94.92 7.91 3.38
C ASN A 408 -93.55 8.20 2.76
N LYS A 409 -93.52 8.91 1.63
CA LYS A 409 -92.35 9.04 0.74
C LYS A 409 -91.54 10.33 1.01
N PRO A 410 -90.42 10.29 1.76
CA PRO A 410 -89.41 11.34 1.66
C PRO A 410 -88.76 11.32 0.27
N VAL A 411 -88.29 12.48 -0.20
CA VAL A 411 -87.54 12.57 -1.46
C VAL A 411 -86.13 12.02 -1.24
N VAL A 412 -85.82 10.93 -1.94
CA VAL A 412 -84.52 10.25 -1.87
C VAL A 412 -83.57 10.81 -2.92
N SER A 413 -82.39 11.25 -2.51
CA SER A 413 -81.34 11.75 -3.42
C SER A 413 -79.98 11.08 -3.17
N LYS A 414 -78.96 11.49 -3.93
CA LYS A 414 -77.56 11.08 -3.73
C LYS A 414 -77.07 11.50 -2.33
N PRO A 415 -76.08 10.79 -1.74
CA PRO A 415 -75.53 11.19 -0.44
C PRO A 415 -74.93 12.59 -0.47
N GLY A 416 -74.84 13.23 0.69
CA GLY A 416 -74.00 14.41 0.87
C GLY A 416 -72.51 14.04 0.90
N ALA A 417 -71.64 15.05 0.92
CA ALA A 417 -70.22 14.82 1.17
C ALA A 417 -69.98 14.22 2.57
N PRO A 418 -69.01 13.30 2.74
CA PRO A 418 -68.53 12.88 4.06
C PRO A 418 -68.03 14.09 4.86
N LYS A 419 -68.24 14.10 6.18
CA LYS A 419 -67.79 15.21 7.04
C LYS A 419 -66.38 14.93 7.59
N ASN A 420 -65.65 15.97 7.95
CA ASN A 420 -64.37 15.87 8.67
C ASN A 420 -63.36 14.85 8.08
N VAL A 421 -63.29 14.77 6.74
CA VAL A 421 -62.23 14.03 6.05
C VAL A 421 -60.87 14.58 6.47
N ARG A 422 -60.02 13.71 7.03
CA ARG A 422 -58.67 14.01 7.52
C ARG A 422 -57.74 12.84 7.21
N ALA A 423 -56.50 13.14 6.86
CA ALA A 423 -55.45 12.15 6.69
C ALA A 423 -54.36 12.35 7.75
N ALA A 424 -53.80 11.26 8.25
CA ALA A 424 -52.58 11.22 9.06
C ALA A 424 -51.53 10.36 8.33
N ALA A 425 -50.31 10.88 8.21
CA ALA A 425 -49.18 10.16 7.62
C ALA A 425 -48.65 9.06 8.55
N GLY A 426 -48.20 7.96 7.97
CA GLY A 426 -47.34 6.95 8.58
C GLY A 426 -46.06 6.74 7.75
N ASN A 427 -45.42 5.58 7.89
CA ASN A 427 -44.28 5.18 7.07
C ASN A 427 -44.79 4.48 5.79
N ALA A 428 -44.54 5.06 4.62
CA ALA A 428 -45.03 4.59 3.32
C ALA A 428 -46.57 4.41 3.23
N GLU A 429 -47.31 5.07 4.14
CA GLU A 429 -48.76 4.96 4.25
C GLU A 429 -49.43 6.26 4.73
N ALA A 430 -50.74 6.35 4.54
CA ALA A 430 -51.57 7.39 5.14
C ALA A 430 -52.91 6.80 5.61
N ARG A 431 -53.27 7.08 6.86
CA ARG A 431 -54.57 6.73 7.44
C ARG A 431 -55.56 7.85 7.20
N VAL A 432 -56.44 7.65 6.22
CA VAL A 432 -57.57 8.54 5.90
C VAL A 432 -58.72 8.20 6.86
N THR A 433 -59.40 9.23 7.37
CA THR A 433 -60.52 9.13 8.32
C THR A 433 -61.61 10.12 7.93
N TRP A 434 -62.88 9.77 8.16
CA TRP A 434 -64.03 10.62 7.86
C TRP A 434 -65.21 10.31 8.79
N GLN A 435 -66.11 11.27 8.93
CA GLN A 435 -67.41 11.08 9.56
C GLN A 435 -68.47 10.76 8.50
N ALA A 436 -69.57 10.14 8.94
CA ALA A 436 -70.65 9.70 8.08
C ALA A 436 -71.17 10.84 7.18
N ALA A 437 -71.43 10.51 5.91
CA ALA A 437 -72.13 11.37 4.99
C ALA A 437 -73.64 11.39 5.30
N PRO A 438 -74.35 12.50 5.05
CA PRO A 438 -75.81 12.51 5.01
C PRO A 438 -76.32 11.51 3.97
N ASN A 439 -77.15 10.55 4.38
CA ASN A 439 -77.65 9.50 3.49
C ASN A 439 -78.77 9.99 2.53
N ASN A 440 -79.34 11.16 2.81
CA ASN A 440 -80.41 11.82 2.03
C ASN A 440 -81.57 10.89 1.64
N GLY A 441 -81.99 10.01 2.57
CA GLY A 441 -83.15 9.15 2.42
C GLY A 441 -82.91 7.78 1.77
N ALA A 442 -81.67 7.43 1.40
CA ALA A 442 -81.30 6.06 1.05
C ALA A 442 -79.97 5.66 1.67
N GLU A 443 -79.91 4.44 2.20
CA GLU A 443 -78.74 3.88 2.86
C GLU A 443 -77.49 3.94 1.98
N ILE A 444 -76.39 4.38 2.58
CA ILE A 444 -75.08 4.40 1.94
C ILE A 444 -74.63 2.94 1.82
N THR A 445 -74.22 2.53 0.62
CA THR A 445 -73.80 1.16 0.31
C THR A 445 -72.28 1.01 0.41
N LYS A 446 -71.52 2.05 0.06
CA LYS A 446 -70.06 2.14 0.22
C LYS A 446 -69.57 3.58 0.32
N TYR A 447 -68.35 3.75 0.80
CA TYR A 447 -67.53 4.94 0.53
C TYR A 447 -66.47 4.60 -0.50
N VAL A 448 -66.02 5.62 -1.24
CA VAL A 448 -64.93 5.52 -2.19
C VAL A 448 -63.86 6.51 -1.77
N VAL A 449 -62.61 6.04 -1.65
CA VAL A 449 -61.44 6.88 -1.35
C VAL A 449 -60.55 6.90 -2.59
N THR A 450 -60.17 8.08 -3.08
CA THR A 450 -59.25 8.25 -4.21
C THR A 450 -58.01 9.04 -3.82
N GLY A 451 -56.85 8.64 -4.35
CA GLY A 451 -55.57 9.31 -4.11
C GLY A 451 -54.38 8.45 -4.57
N ASN A 452 -53.25 9.08 -4.89
CA ASN A 452 -52.07 8.42 -5.48
C ASN A 452 -52.41 7.51 -6.68
N ASN A 453 -53.24 8.00 -7.60
CA ASN A 453 -53.76 7.26 -8.78
C ASN A 453 -54.47 5.92 -8.46
N LYS A 454 -54.84 5.68 -7.19
CA LYS A 454 -55.56 4.50 -6.73
C LYS A 454 -56.98 4.88 -6.27
N THR A 455 -57.89 3.93 -6.39
CA THR A 455 -59.29 4.02 -5.96
C THR A 455 -59.60 2.84 -5.04
N PHE A 456 -60.19 3.11 -3.89
CA PHE A 456 -60.50 2.11 -2.87
C PHE A 456 -61.98 2.17 -2.50
N ASP A 457 -62.69 1.07 -2.73
CA ASP A 457 -64.05 0.86 -2.22
C ASP A 457 -63.99 0.33 -0.79
N VAL A 458 -64.73 0.95 0.12
CA VAL A 458 -64.82 0.53 1.54
C VAL A 458 -66.27 0.47 2.00
N GLY A 459 -66.58 -0.43 2.93
CA GLY A 459 -67.95 -0.73 3.36
C GLY A 459 -68.71 0.46 3.95
N ALA A 460 -70.05 0.40 3.89
CA ALA A 460 -70.97 1.43 4.40
C ALA A 460 -70.69 1.90 5.84
N ASP A 461 -70.15 1.02 6.70
CA ASP A 461 -69.87 1.31 8.11
C ASP A 461 -68.42 1.77 8.37
N GLN A 462 -67.52 1.65 7.39
CA GLN A 462 -66.13 2.06 7.55
C GLN A 462 -65.98 3.58 7.56
N ARG A 463 -65.18 4.08 8.51
CA ARG A 463 -64.90 5.52 8.74
C ARG A 463 -63.41 5.84 8.68
N ALA A 464 -62.61 4.86 8.27
CA ALA A 464 -61.18 4.99 8.06
C ALA A 464 -60.70 3.99 7.01
N LEU A 465 -59.61 4.33 6.34
CA LEU A 465 -58.84 3.47 5.44
C LEU A 465 -57.36 3.81 5.58
N THR A 466 -56.49 2.80 5.65
CA THR A 466 -55.05 2.99 5.49
C THR A 466 -54.68 2.74 4.03
N VAL A 467 -54.10 3.75 3.38
CA VAL A 467 -53.57 3.64 2.01
C VAL A 467 -52.07 3.39 2.11
N THR A 468 -51.60 2.24 1.63
CA THR A 468 -50.20 1.81 1.67
C THR A 468 -49.52 1.89 0.31
N GLY A 469 -48.19 1.79 0.29
CA GLY A 469 -47.38 1.97 -0.92
C GLY A 469 -47.43 3.41 -1.40
N LEU A 470 -47.19 4.34 -0.47
CA LEU A 470 -46.93 5.75 -0.69
C LEU A 470 -45.42 6.01 -0.56
N THR A 471 -44.89 7.00 -1.29
CA THR A 471 -43.49 7.41 -1.20
C THR A 471 -43.30 8.37 -0.01
N ASN A 472 -42.38 8.03 0.90
CA ASN A 472 -42.01 8.98 1.96
C ASN A 472 -41.35 10.22 1.35
N GLY A 473 -41.72 11.40 1.87
CA GLY A 473 -41.26 12.67 1.34
C GLY A 473 -42.20 13.31 0.30
N GLU A 474 -43.09 12.56 -0.35
CA GLU A 474 -44.11 13.11 -1.24
C GLU A 474 -45.33 13.62 -0.48
N THR A 475 -46.04 14.60 -1.03
CA THR A 475 -47.25 15.16 -0.42
C THR A 475 -48.50 14.61 -1.10
N TYR A 476 -49.32 13.88 -0.35
CA TYR A 476 -50.58 13.30 -0.83
C TYR A 476 -51.79 14.03 -0.25
N THR A 477 -52.87 14.03 -1.02
CA THR A 477 -54.22 14.43 -0.59
C THR A 477 -55.20 13.38 -1.08
N PHE A 478 -56.19 13.03 -0.26
CA PHE A 478 -57.18 11.99 -0.55
C PHE A 478 -58.56 12.60 -0.65
N GLN A 479 -59.38 12.15 -1.60
CA GLN A 479 -60.78 12.52 -1.69
C GLN A 479 -61.66 11.35 -1.24
N VAL A 480 -62.77 11.65 -0.56
CA VAL A 480 -63.74 10.65 -0.13
C VAL A 480 -65.14 11.08 -0.53
N HIS A 481 -65.90 10.19 -1.16
CA HIS A 481 -67.35 10.34 -1.36
C HIS A 481 -68.12 9.10 -0.87
N ALA A 482 -69.43 9.27 -0.67
CA ALA A 482 -70.36 8.19 -0.33
C ALA A 482 -71.23 7.83 -1.54
N VAL A 483 -71.63 6.57 -1.65
CA VAL A 483 -72.51 6.05 -2.70
C VAL A 483 -73.76 5.45 -2.06
N ASN A 484 -74.94 5.75 -2.60
CA ASN A 484 -76.19 5.03 -2.29
C ASN A 484 -76.87 4.56 -3.59
N ALA A 485 -78.08 4.01 -3.49
CA ALA A 485 -78.88 3.56 -4.64
C ALA A 485 -79.28 4.67 -5.66
N LYS A 486 -78.93 5.94 -5.42
CA LYS A 486 -79.06 7.07 -6.37
C LYS A 486 -77.72 7.52 -6.97
N GLY A 487 -76.63 6.81 -6.66
CA GLY A 487 -75.28 7.05 -7.18
C GLY A 487 -74.36 7.77 -6.19
N ALA A 488 -73.19 8.17 -6.68
CA ALA A 488 -72.18 8.89 -5.90
C ALA A 488 -72.64 10.31 -5.54
N GLY A 489 -72.43 10.67 -4.27
CA GLY A 489 -72.44 12.04 -3.77
C GLY A 489 -71.15 12.81 -4.10
N PRO A 490 -71.04 14.08 -3.71
CA PRO A 490 -69.84 14.89 -3.96
C PRO A 490 -68.66 14.48 -3.09
N ASP A 491 -67.47 14.58 -3.66
CA ASP A 491 -66.18 14.36 -2.98
C ASP A 491 -65.88 15.41 -1.92
N ARG A 492 -65.08 15.00 -0.92
CA ARG A 492 -64.42 15.92 0.01
C ARG A 492 -62.97 15.51 0.21
N ALA A 493 -62.06 16.47 0.00
CA ALA A 493 -60.63 16.29 0.22
C ALA A 493 -60.26 16.23 1.72
N SER A 494 -59.18 15.51 2.02
CA SER A 494 -58.44 15.56 3.28
C SER A 494 -57.58 16.83 3.37
N ASN A 495 -56.95 17.04 4.53
CA ASN A 495 -55.72 17.82 4.58
C ASN A 495 -54.61 17.12 3.76
N PRO A 496 -53.63 17.87 3.22
CA PRO A 496 -52.42 17.26 2.69
C PRO A 496 -51.64 16.56 3.81
N VAL A 497 -50.90 15.51 3.45
CA VAL A 497 -50.01 14.75 4.34
C VAL A 497 -48.74 14.34 3.61
N LYS A 498 -47.63 14.26 4.34
CA LYS A 498 -46.32 13.84 3.84
C LYS A 498 -45.84 12.64 4.66
N PRO A 499 -45.90 11.40 4.13
CA PRO A 499 -45.34 10.21 4.78
C PRO A 499 -43.85 10.38 5.08
N THR A 500 -43.41 9.82 6.20
CA THR A 500 -42.01 9.88 6.67
C THR A 500 -41.63 8.62 7.42
N ALA A 501 -40.40 8.14 7.25
CA ALA A 501 -39.80 7.18 8.19
C ALA A 501 -39.05 7.94 9.31
N GLU A 502 -38.91 7.32 10.48
CA GLU A 502 -38.12 7.88 11.58
C GLU A 502 -36.62 7.73 11.37
N VAL A 503 -36.21 6.64 10.72
CA VAL A 503 -34.81 6.27 10.42
C VAL A 503 -34.54 6.56 8.94
N PRO A 504 -33.43 7.23 8.58
CA PRO A 504 -33.06 7.47 7.19
C PRO A 504 -32.52 6.19 6.52
N ASP A 505 -32.41 6.19 5.19
CA ASP A 505 -31.74 5.11 4.47
C ASP A 505 -30.23 5.12 4.77
N PRO A 506 -29.54 3.96 4.77
CA PRO A 506 -28.09 3.91 4.82
C PRO A 506 -27.50 4.67 3.61
N PRO A 507 -26.33 5.34 3.77
CA PRO A 507 -25.57 5.85 2.63
C PRO A 507 -25.23 4.73 1.63
N GLY A 508 -25.06 5.09 0.36
CA GLY A 508 -24.46 4.17 -0.61
C GLY A 508 -23.01 3.82 -0.25
N THR A 509 -22.45 2.81 -0.89
CA THR A 509 -21.07 2.36 -0.64
C THR A 509 -20.09 3.54 -0.72
N PRO A 510 -19.32 3.83 0.34
CA PRO A 510 -18.26 4.83 0.30
C PRO A 510 -17.11 4.36 -0.58
N VAL A 511 -16.45 5.31 -1.25
CA VAL A 511 -15.19 5.14 -1.97
C VAL A 511 -14.14 5.96 -1.24
N ALA A 512 -12.97 5.35 -1.02
CA ALA A 512 -11.83 5.97 -0.35
C ALA A 512 -10.64 6.14 -1.31
N GLU A 513 -9.99 7.29 -1.25
CA GLU A 513 -8.84 7.67 -2.07
C GLU A 513 -7.73 8.18 -1.14
N ALA A 514 -6.57 7.51 -1.09
CA ALA A 514 -5.38 8.01 -0.38
C ALA A 514 -4.54 8.88 -1.32
N LYS A 515 -4.01 9.99 -0.79
CA LYS A 515 -3.24 10.99 -1.54
C LYS A 515 -1.81 11.08 -0.99
N GLY A 516 -0.85 11.39 -1.86
CA GLY A 516 0.57 11.48 -1.52
C GLY A 516 0.96 12.61 -0.55
N ASP A 517 0.01 13.43 -0.13
CA ASP A 517 0.16 14.40 0.98
C ASP A 517 -0.18 13.79 2.36
N GLY A 518 -0.58 12.52 2.41
CA GLY A 518 -1.00 11.81 3.61
C GLY A 518 -2.50 11.88 3.91
N THR A 519 -3.29 12.60 3.11
CA THR A 519 -4.75 12.68 3.32
C THR A 519 -5.48 11.48 2.72
N VAL A 520 -6.67 11.19 3.26
CA VAL A 520 -7.61 10.23 2.66
C VAL A 520 -8.95 10.91 2.43
N THR A 521 -9.42 10.97 1.19
CA THR A 521 -10.78 11.43 0.86
C THR A 521 -11.71 10.23 0.84
N VAL A 522 -12.78 10.26 1.65
CA VAL A 522 -13.88 9.29 1.64
C VAL A 522 -15.12 10.00 1.10
N THR A 523 -15.80 9.41 0.12
CA THR A 523 -16.96 10.00 -0.58
C THR A 523 -18.05 8.95 -0.78
N TRP A 524 -19.32 9.30 -0.65
CA TRP A 524 -20.45 8.37 -0.77
C TRP A 524 -21.65 9.01 -1.47
N PRO A 525 -22.57 8.21 -2.06
CA PRO A 525 -23.88 8.69 -2.46
C PRO A 525 -24.67 9.23 -1.27
N ALA A 526 -25.29 10.41 -1.43
CA ALA A 526 -26.10 11.02 -0.37
C ALA A 526 -27.28 10.13 0.03
N ALA A 527 -27.51 9.99 1.34
CA ALA A 527 -28.59 9.18 1.87
C ALA A 527 -29.96 9.86 1.68
N ASN A 528 -30.98 9.05 1.39
CA ASN A 528 -32.37 9.52 1.43
C ASN A 528 -32.85 9.61 2.89
N GLY A 529 -33.21 10.82 3.32
CA GLY A 529 -33.74 11.07 4.66
C GLY A 529 -35.18 10.60 4.89
N GLN A 530 -35.80 9.88 3.94
CA GLN A 530 -37.14 9.30 4.05
C GLN A 530 -38.19 10.34 4.46
N GLY A 531 -38.11 11.52 3.84
CA GLY A 531 -38.99 12.66 4.08
C GLY A 531 -38.56 13.60 5.22
N LEU A 532 -37.53 13.26 5.99
CA LEU A 532 -36.81 14.14 6.92
C LEU A 532 -35.50 14.63 6.27
N LYS A 533 -34.93 15.71 6.78
CA LYS A 533 -33.62 16.22 6.34
C LYS A 533 -32.47 15.41 6.97
N ILE A 534 -31.44 15.07 6.19
CA ILE A 534 -30.14 14.61 6.73
C ILE A 534 -29.40 15.81 7.34
N ASP A 535 -28.96 15.71 8.59
CA ASP A 535 -28.20 16.76 9.27
C ASP A 535 -26.69 16.58 9.10
N HIS A 536 -26.20 15.36 9.29
CA HIS A 536 -24.79 14.97 9.12
C HIS A 536 -24.66 13.47 8.82
N TYR A 537 -23.41 13.05 8.58
CA TYR A 537 -22.96 11.68 8.42
C TYR A 537 -21.81 11.43 9.39
N THR A 538 -21.79 10.24 10.00
CA THR A 538 -20.69 9.78 10.87
C THR A 538 -19.85 8.75 10.11
N VAL A 539 -18.54 8.99 9.99
CA VAL A 539 -17.59 8.09 9.33
C VAL A 539 -16.84 7.26 10.36
N THR A 540 -16.84 5.94 10.19
CA THR A 540 -16.10 4.98 11.01
C THR A 540 -15.05 4.28 10.16
N GLY A 541 -13.78 4.36 10.58
CA GLY A 541 -12.68 3.66 9.94
C GLY A 541 -12.53 2.27 10.53
N VAL A 542 -12.05 1.36 9.70
CA VAL A 542 -11.84 -0.06 9.97
C VAL A 542 -10.38 -0.37 9.64
N SER A 543 -9.68 -1.05 10.55
CA SER A 543 -8.34 -1.58 10.30
C SER A 543 -8.14 -2.92 11.02
N GLU A 544 -6.94 -3.49 10.94
CA GLU A 544 -6.58 -4.78 11.58
C GLU A 544 -6.79 -4.80 13.11
N GLY A 545 -6.91 -3.63 13.75
CA GLY A 545 -7.24 -3.48 15.18
C GLY A 545 -8.75 -3.40 15.52
N GLY A 546 -9.63 -3.45 14.51
CA GLY A 546 -11.07 -3.23 14.65
C GLY A 546 -11.55 -1.89 14.07
N SER A 547 -12.68 -1.39 14.56
CA SER A 547 -13.34 -0.19 14.02
C SER A 547 -13.36 0.97 15.01
N ALA A 548 -13.09 2.20 14.53
CA ALA A 548 -13.06 3.42 15.34
C ALA A 548 -13.71 4.61 14.59
N PRO A 549 -14.45 5.50 15.29
CA PRO A 549 -15.03 6.68 14.68
C PRO A 549 -13.93 7.67 14.25
N ILE A 550 -14.04 8.20 13.04
CA ILE A 550 -13.10 9.19 12.48
C ILE A 550 -13.64 10.62 12.66
N GLY A 551 -14.96 10.81 12.50
CA GLY A 551 -15.62 12.10 12.69
C GLY A 551 -16.94 12.24 11.93
N ASP A 552 -17.55 13.42 12.06
CA ASP A 552 -18.82 13.77 11.41
C ASP A 552 -18.63 14.83 10.31
N THR A 553 -19.43 14.74 9.25
CA THR A 553 -19.48 15.73 8.15
C THR A 553 -20.92 16.03 7.72
N LYS A 554 -21.17 17.25 7.24
CA LYS A 554 -22.48 17.63 6.67
C LYS A 554 -22.62 17.32 5.19
N GLY A 555 -21.50 17.11 4.49
CA GLY A 555 -21.49 16.72 3.08
C GLY A 555 -21.44 15.21 2.92
N ALA A 556 -21.71 14.72 1.70
CA ALA A 556 -21.54 13.31 1.35
C ALA A 556 -20.06 12.93 1.05
N SER A 557 -19.14 13.60 1.74
CA SER A 557 -17.69 13.42 1.61
C SER A 557 -16.98 13.97 2.85
N MET A 558 -15.83 13.37 3.16
CA MET A 558 -14.94 13.75 4.26
C MET A 558 -13.49 13.55 3.84
N THR A 559 -12.65 14.58 4.02
CA THR A 559 -11.19 14.46 3.90
C THR A 559 -10.61 14.26 5.30
N ILE A 560 -9.99 13.10 5.49
CA ILE A 560 -9.26 12.72 6.70
C ILE A 560 -7.86 13.33 6.60
N PRO A 561 -7.44 14.18 7.56
CA PRO A 561 -6.14 14.83 7.54
C PRO A 561 -4.99 13.85 7.75
N ALA A 562 -3.83 14.18 7.19
CA ALA A 562 -2.59 13.44 7.39
C ALA A 562 -2.24 13.29 8.87
N GLY A 563 -1.83 12.09 9.28
CA GLY A 563 -1.50 11.75 10.67
C GLY A 563 -2.69 11.43 11.58
N GLN A 564 -3.95 11.51 11.11
CA GLN A 564 -5.09 10.88 11.82
C GLN A 564 -5.15 9.36 11.60
N LEU A 565 -4.56 8.89 10.51
CA LEU A 565 -4.38 7.48 10.16
C LEU A 565 -2.88 7.18 10.09
N ASP A 566 -2.48 5.98 10.51
CA ASP A 566 -1.08 5.55 10.48
C ASP A 566 -0.65 5.25 9.03
N PHE A 567 0.48 5.81 8.60
CA PHE A 567 1.05 5.49 7.28
C PHE A 567 1.47 4.03 7.19
N GLY A 568 1.29 3.43 6.01
CA GLY A 568 1.62 2.01 5.77
C GLY A 568 0.64 1.01 6.41
N LYS A 569 -0.24 1.44 7.32
CA LYS A 569 -1.40 0.64 7.73
C LYS A 569 -2.55 0.85 6.76
N GLN A 570 -3.39 -0.16 6.64
CA GLN A 570 -4.51 -0.12 5.73
C GLN A 570 -5.82 0.17 6.48
N TYR A 571 -6.68 0.95 5.83
CA TYR A 571 -7.98 1.34 6.33
C TYR A 571 -9.07 1.12 5.28
N ALA A 572 -10.27 0.81 5.75
CA ALA A 572 -11.52 0.93 5.01
C ALA A 572 -12.54 1.71 5.85
N PHE A 573 -13.68 2.12 5.27
CA PHE A 573 -14.61 3.03 5.93
C PHE A 573 -16.06 2.59 5.78
N THR A 574 -16.84 2.88 6.82
CA THR A 574 -18.31 2.80 6.81
C THR A 574 -18.89 4.15 7.20
N VAL A 575 -20.11 4.42 6.74
CA VAL A 575 -20.79 5.71 6.97
C VAL A 575 -22.21 5.46 7.46
N VAL A 576 -22.63 6.20 8.47
CA VAL A 576 -24.02 6.29 8.94
C VAL A 576 -24.56 7.67 8.60
N SER A 577 -25.77 7.75 8.06
CA SER A 577 -26.51 9.02 7.90
C SER A 577 -27.34 9.32 9.14
N VAL A 578 -27.35 10.57 9.60
CA VAL A 578 -28.12 11.01 10.78
C VAL A 578 -29.08 12.12 10.36
N ASN A 579 -30.37 11.95 10.64
CA ASN A 579 -31.38 12.95 10.28
C ASN A 579 -31.54 14.06 11.33
N GLU A 580 -32.32 15.09 11.00
CA GLU A 580 -32.61 16.26 11.85
C GLU A 580 -33.29 15.93 13.20
N ARG A 581 -33.69 14.67 13.43
CA ARG A 581 -34.22 14.18 14.71
C ARG A 581 -33.20 13.37 15.52
N GLY A 582 -31.98 13.20 15.01
CA GLY A 582 -30.91 12.42 15.63
C GLY A 582 -31.00 10.90 15.40
N ALA A 583 -31.90 10.44 14.52
CA ALA A 583 -31.97 9.02 14.19
C ALA A 583 -30.91 8.67 13.13
N GLY A 584 -30.03 7.73 13.47
CA GLY A 584 -29.03 7.17 12.57
C GLY A 584 -29.56 5.99 11.76
N SER A 585 -29.16 5.89 10.49
CA SER A 585 -29.37 4.71 9.65
C SER A 585 -28.51 3.52 10.09
N LYS A 586 -28.66 2.38 9.40
CA LYS A 586 -27.64 1.32 9.41
C LYS A 586 -26.36 1.86 8.74
N ALA A 587 -25.21 1.29 9.09
CA ALA A 587 -23.98 1.56 8.35
C ALA A 587 -24.12 1.19 6.87
N SER A 588 -23.42 1.94 6.01
CA SER A 588 -23.20 1.60 4.60
C SER A 588 -22.48 0.26 4.43
N ALA A 589 -22.30 -0.17 3.18
CA ALA A 589 -21.21 -1.08 2.84
C ALA A 589 -19.85 -0.54 3.34
N VAL A 590 -18.86 -1.43 3.46
CA VAL A 590 -17.47 -1.03 3.64
C VAL A 590 -16.91 -0.51 2.32
N SER A 591 -16.07 0.51 2.35
CA SER A 591 -15.38 1.02 1.17
C SER A 591 -14.38 0.04 0.58
N ASN A 592 -13.86 0.34 -0.61
CA ASN A 592 -12.53 -0.14 -0.99
C ASN A 592 -11.51 0.22 0.09
N SER A 593 -10.46 -0.59 0.23
CA SER A 593 -9.39 -0.29 1.16
C SER A 593 -8.33 0.64 0.56
N VAL A 594 -7.70 1.42 1.44
CA VAL A 594 -6.59 2.32 1.12
C VAL A 594 -5.48 2.22 2.15
N VAL A 595 -4.24 2.46 1.72
CA VAL A 595 -3.09 2.65 2.60
C VAL A 595 -2.68 4.13 2.54
N PRO A 596 -2.89 4.93 3.61
CA PRO A 596 -2.42 6.30 3.69
C PRO A 596 -0.90 6.33 3.49
N PHE A 597 -0.43 7.29 2.70
CA PHE A 597 0.99 7.42 2.38
C PHE A 597 1.38 8.88 2.20
N SER A 598 2.66 9.18 2.41
CA SER A 598 3.21 10.50 2.09
C SER A 598 4.63 10.39 1.53
N LYS A 599 5.22 11.51 1.12
CA LYS A 599 6.66 11.59 0.84
C LYS A 599 7.50 10.93 1.95
N PRO A 600 8.68 10.35 1.67
CA PRO A 600 9.48 9.69 2.70
C PRO A 600 9.92 10.69 3.78
N ALA A 601 10.28 10.16 4.95
CA ALA A 601 11.00 10.96 5.93
C ALA A 601 12.36 11.40 5.39
N LYS A 602 12.95 12.42 6.01
CA LYS A 602 14.29 12.92 5.67
C LYS A 602 15.36 11.84 5.92
N PRO A 603 16.28 11.56 4.98
CA PRO A 603 17.39 10.63 5.18
C PRO A 603 18.22 10.93 6.45
N GLU A 604 18.60 9.88 7.15
CA GLU A 604 19.29 9.98 8.44
C GLU A 604 20.80 9.76 8.31
N ASN A 605 21.56 10.18 9.33
CA ASN A 605 23.01 9.94 9.45
C ASN A 605 23.81 10.26 8.17
N LEU A 606 23.46 11.36 7.50
CA LEU A 606 24.15 11.80 6.29
C LEU A 606 25.59 12.25 6.62
N ASP A 607 26.56 11.49 6.13
CA ASP A 607 27.99 11.82 6.16
C ASP A 607 28.52 12.09 4.74
N ALA A 608 29.52 12.96 4.66
CA ALA A 608 30.19 13.33 3.42
C ALA A 608 31.69 13.51 3.67
N ALA A 609 32.50 12.65 3.05
CA ALA A 609 33.94 12.54 3.29
C ALA A 609 34.77 12.85 2.04
N THR A 610 35.96 13.44 2.26
CA THR A 610 36.98 13.63 1.22
C THR A 610 37.48 12.30 0.69
N VAL A 611 37.57 12.15 -0.63
CA VAL A 611 38.27 11.00 -1.24
C VAL A 611 39.76 11.35 -1.36
N SER A 612 40.61 10.62 -0.64
CA SER A 612 42.01 10.99 -0.37
C SER A 612 42.98 10.75 -1.54
N ASP A 613 42.57 9.92 -2.51
CA ASP A 613 43.34 9.47 -3.68
C ASP A 613 42.81 10.01 -5.02
N LYS A 614 41.66 10.69 -5.04
CA LYS A 614 41.04 11.25 -6.26
C LYS A 614 40.65 12.71 -6.09
N ALA A 615 41.27 13.57 -6.90
CA ALA A 615 40.99 15.01 -6.93
C ALA A 615 39.51 15.32 -7.22
N GLY A 616 39.00 16.39 -6.61
CA GLY A 616 37.64 16.89 -6.88
C GLY A 616 36.52 15.89 -6.65
N THR A 617 36.72 14.90 -5.77
CA THR A 617 35.79 13.81 -5.49
C THR A 617 35.44 13.77 -4.00
N ILE A 618 34.17 13.47 -3.68
CA ILE A 618 33.69 13.19 -2.33
C ILE A 618 32.88 11.88 -2.32
N LYS A 619 32.89 11.19 -1.18
CA LYS A 619 32.02 10.04 -0.91
C LYS A 619 30.91 10.49 0.04
N VAL A 620 29.68 10.06 -0.24
CA VAL A 620 28.48 10.41 0.53
C VAL A 620 27.82 9.12 1.01
N THR A 621 27.41 9.05 2.27
CA THR A 621 26.73 7.89 2.87
C THR A 621 25.60 8.34 3.78
N TRP A 622 24.49 7.60 3.80
CA TRP A 622 23.33 7.90 4.65
C TRP A 622 22.68 6.61 5.17
N THR A 623 21.69 6.76 6.05
CA THR A 623 20.74 5.71 6.47
C THR A 623 19.41 5.93 5.74
N ALA A 624 18.76 4.84 5.33
CA ALA A 624 17.44 4.89 4.73
C ALA A 624 16.41 5.44 5.74
N PRO A 625 15.60 6.45 5.38
CA PRO A 625 14.54 6.96 6.25
C PRO A 625 13.30 6.07 6.22
N ALA A 626 12.34 6.35 7.10
CA ALA A 626 10.99 5.79 6.99
C ALA A 626 10.36 6.14 5.62
N ASP A 627 9.73 5.14 5.00
CA ASP A 627 9.15 5.24 3.65
C ASP A 627 7.74 5.85 3.64
N ASN A 628 7.14 6.06 4.82
CA ASN A 628 5.79 6.58 5.03
C ASN A 628 4.72 5.90 4.17
N GLY A 629 4.78 4.57 4.04
CA GLY A 629 3.72 3.76 3.42
C GLY A 629 3.82 3.60 1.90
N ARG A 630 4.93 4.07 1.29
CA ARG A 630 5.34 3.74 -0.08
C ARG A 630 6.84 3.61 -0.18
N ALA A 631 7.28 2.46 -0.68
CA ALA A 631 8.70 2.13 -0.83
C ALA A 631 9.50 3.24 -1.54
N ILE A 632 10.69 3.52 -1.02
CA ILE A 632 11.62 4.51 -1.59
C ILE A 632 12.14 3.96 -2.92
N SER A 633 11.82 4.64 -4.02
CA SER A 633 12.20 4.25 -5.39
C SER A 633 13.61 4.69 -5.76
N LYS A 634 14.09 5.79 -5.18
CA LYS A 634 15.47 6.30 -5.30
C LYS A 634 15.82 7.34 -4.24
N TYR A 635 17.11 7.63 -4.15
CA TYR A 635 17.64 8.85 -3.53
C TYR A 635 18.18 9.78 -4.61
N VAL A 636 18.04 11.09 -4.43
CA VAL A 636 18.72 12.10 -5.25
C VAL A 636 19.82 12.75 -4.42
N VAL A 637 21.07 12.53 -4.82
CA VAL A 637 22.26 13.07 -4.15
C VAL A 637 22.80 14.25 -4.93
N LYS A 638 22.82 15.43 -4.32
CA LYS A 638 23.35 16.68 -4.89
C LYS A 638 24.61 17.09 -4.13
N ALA A 639 25.64 17.56 -4.84
CA ALA A 639 26.86 18.12 -4.26
C ALA A 639 27.36 19.28 -5.14
N GLY A 640 27.24 20.51 -4.64
CA GLY A 640 27.38 21.70 -5.49
C GLY A 640 26.46 21.62 -6.71
N ASP A 641 27.00 21.85 -7.92
CA ASP A 641 26.25 21.77 -9.18
C ASP A 641 26.10 20.34 -9.74
N LYS A 642 26.51 19.30 -9.00
CA LYS A 642 26.39 17.90 -9.42
C LYS A 642 25.17 17.24 -8.78
N SER A 643 24.50 16.36 -9.52
CA SER A 643 23.37 15.57 -9.05
C SER A 643 23.47 14.15 -9.61
N THR A 644 23.12 13.14 -8.81
CA THR A 644 22.97 11.74 -9.25
C THR A 644 21.80 11.07 -8.55
N ASP A 645 21.10 10.19 -9.26
CA ASP A 645 20.11 9.29 -8.68
C ASP A 645 20.79 8.02 -8.17
N VAL A 646 20.25 7.44 -7.09
CA VAL A 646 20.69 6.14 -6.52
C VAL A 646 19.45 5.30 -6.21
N SER A 647 19.21 4.26 -7.01
CA SER A 647 18.05 3.36 -6.88
C SER A 647 18.27 2.17 -5.94
N ALA A 648 19.51 1.90 -5.54
CA ALA A 648 19.85 0.81 -4.62
C ALA A 648 21.04 1.18 -3.72
N GLY A 649 20.93 0.84 -2.43
CA GLY A 649 21.92 1.18 -1.41
C GLY A 649 21.83 2.64 -0.93
N THR A 650 22.69 3.00 0.04
CA THR A 650 22.68 4.31 0.71
C THR A 650 24.03 5.01 0.66
N SER A 651 24.71 4.92 -0.49
CA SER A 651 25.99 5.60 -0.72
C SER A 651 26.15 6.07 -2.16
N ALA A 652 26.85 7.19 -2.35
CA ALA A 652 27.23 7.74 -3.65
C ALA A 652 28.68 8.24 -3.63
N THR A 653 29.27 8.44 -4.80
CA THR A 653 30.56 9.12 -4.97
C THR A 653 30.41 10.10 -6.12
N LEU A 654 30.69 11.38 -5.87
CA LEU A 654 30.50 12.47 -6.84
C LEU A 654 31.85 13.11 -7.13
N ASP A 655 32.15 13.33 -8.41
CA ASP A 655 33.40 13.91 -8.87
C ASP A 655 33.21 15.16 -9.75
N GLY A 656 34.32 15.74 -10.20
CA GLY A 656 34.30 16.99 -10.97
C GLY A 656 33.90 18.22 -10.15
N LEU A 657 34.12 18.20 -8.82
CA LEU A 657 33.74 19.25 -7.86
C LEU A 657 34.82 20.32 -7.65
N GLY A 658 35.92 20.27 -8.40
CA GLY A 658 37.10 21.12 -8.20
C GLY A 658 37.91 20.77 -6.94
N THR A 659 39.15 21.23 -6.83
CA THR A 659 40.08 20.88 -5.74
C THR A 659 40.07 21.88 -4.59
N GLY A 660 40.13 21.40 -3.34
CA GLY A 660 40.21 22.21 -2.13
C GLY A 660 38.96 23.03 -1.78
N GLN A 661 37.85 22.79 -2.48
CA GLN A 661 36.57 23.49 -2.33
C GLN A 661 35.76 22.91 -1.18
N SER A 662 35.00 23.77 -0.48
CA SER A 662 33.97 23.32 0.45
C SER A 662 32.68 23.08 -0.33
N VAL A 663 32.10 21.89 -0.23
CA VAL A 663 30.95 21.44 -1.01
C VAL A 663 29.81 21.09 -0.07
N GLN A 664 28.70 21.80 -0.21
CA GLN A 664 27.44 21.42 0.44
C GLN A 664 26.84 20.21 -0.29
N VAL A 665 26.47 19.20 0.48
CA VAL A 665 25.84 17.96 0.04
C VAL A 665 24.39 17.95 0.50
N GLN A 666 23.49 17.49 -0.37
CA GLN A 666 22.09 17.24 -0.07
C GLN A 666 21.69 15.83 -0.51
N VAL A 667 20.89 15.14 0.31
CA VAL A 667 20.25 13.88 -0.07
C VAL A 667 18.76 13.97 0.24
N VAL A 668 17.92 13.68 -0.75
CA VAL A 668 16.48 13.45 -0.58
C VAL A 668 16.15 12.00 -0.94
N ALA A 669 15.18 11.42 -0.25
CA ALA A 669 14.56 10.15 -0.62
C ALA A 669 13.30 10.44 -1.47
N VAL A 670 12.95 9.55 -2.39
CA VAL A 670 11.80 9.71 -3.28
C VAL A 670 10.92 8.47 -3.24
N ASN A 671 9.61 8.65 -3.09
CA ASN A 671 8.60 7.60 -3.31
C ASN A 671 7.45 8.16 -4.17
N GLU A 672 6.34 7.43 -4.28
CA GLU A 672 5.12 7.85 -4.99
C GLU A 672 4.51 9.18 -4.45
N GLY A 673 4.65 9.45 -3.15
CA GLY A 673 4.22 10.71 -2.52
C GLY A 673 5.15 11.90 -2.75
N GLY A 674 6.32 11.69 -3.39
CA GLY A 674 7.25 12.74 -3.80
C GLY A 674 8.62 12.70 -3.10
N GLU A 675 9.33 13.84 -3.15
CA GLU A 675 10.65 14.00 -2.52
C GLU A 675 10.54 14.34 -1.03
N SER A 676 11.37 13.71 -0.20
CA SER A 676 11.54 14.02 1.22
C SER A 676 12.09 15.43 1.46
N ASP A 677 12.06 15.89 2.71
CA ASP A 677 12.91 17.02 3.09
C ASP A 677 14.40 16.63 3.00
N PRO A 678 15.31 17.57 2.65
CA PRO A 678 16.71 17.25 2.43
C PRO A 678 17.49 17.00 3.74
N ALA A 679 18.26 15.92 3.73
CA ALA A 679 19.43 15.79 4.58
C ALA A 679 20.57 16.64 4.04
N THR A 680 21.33 17.31 4.91
CA THR A 680 22.43 18.21 4.53
C THR A 680 23.72 17.84 5.27
N ALA A 681 24.83 17.86 4.54
CA ALA A 681 26.19 17.71 5.07
C ALA A 681 27.15 18.65 4.31
N THR A 682 28.38 18.78 4.79
CA THR A 682 29.43 19.57 4.12
C THR A 682 30.73 18.79 4.12
N ALA A 683 31.33 18.63 2.95
CA ALA A 683 32.64 18.00 2.77
C ALA A 683 33.61 18.98 2.09
N ARG A 684 34.92 18.81 2.31
CA ARG A 684 35.93 19.49 1.51
C ARG A 684 36.51 18.54 0.47
N THR A 685 36.65 18.98 -0.78
CA THR A 685 37.37 18.20 -1.80
C THR A 685 38.87 18.26 -1.57
N LEU A 686 39.59 17.22 -2.00
CA LEU A 686 41.05 17.12 -1.85
C LEU A 686 41.74 18.39 -2.38
N ALA A 687 42.55 19.03 -1.53
CA ALA A 687 43.35 20.20 -1.88
C ALA A 687 44.77 19.79 -2.28
N ALA A 688 45.46 20.59 -3.09
CA ALA A 688 46.90 20.44 -3.25
C ALA A 688 47.62 20.67 -1.90
N PRO A 689 48.73 19.96 -1.62
CA PRO A 689 49.39 20.06 -0.33
C PRO A 689 50.03 21.44 -0.15
N THR A 690 50.17 21.89 1.10
CA THR A 690 51.00 23.06 1.42
C THR A 690 52.37 22.59 1.92
N LEU A 691 53.41 23.40 1.70
CA LEU A 691 54.80 23.04 2.00
C LEU A 691 55.55 24.26 2.53
N THR A 692 56.10 24.09 3.72
CA THR A 692 57.07 25.01 4.34
C THR A 692 58.34 24.23 4.66
N ILE A 693 59.49 24.74 4.19
CA ILE A 693 60.80 24.25 4.65
C ILE A 693 61.10 25.02 5.93
N THR A 694 61.22 24.33 7.06
CA THR A 694 61.43 24.92 8.39
C THR A 694 62.91 25.03 8.76
N GLY A 695 63.77 24.20 8.15
CA GLY A 695 65.21 24.25 8.32
C GLY A 695 65.94 23.47 7.22
N THR A 696 67.19 23.85 6.95
CA THR A 696 68.10 23.15 6.04
C THR A 696 69.47 23.09 6.69
N ASP A 697 69.76 21.91 7.23
CA ASP A 697 71.00 21.61 7.95
C ASP A 697 71.89 20.80 7.01
N ALA A 698 72.78 21.51 6.34
CA ALA A 698 73.81 20.91 5.50
C ALA A 698 75.03 20.57 6.33
N THR A 699 75.67 19.48 5.96
CA THR A 699 77.01 19.03 6.37
C THR A 699 77.91 19.08 5.13
N PHE A 700 79.14 18.59 5.22
CA PHE A 700 80.06 18.59 4.07
C PHE A 700 79.61 17.70 2.89
N ASN A 701 78.81 16.64 3.12
CA ASN A 701 78.39 15.68 2.08
C ASN A 701 76.90 15.27 2.12
N THR A 702 76.15 15.71 3.13
CA THR A 702 74.71 15.46 3.23
C THR A 702 73.96 16.72 3.63
N ALA A 703 72.68 16.83 3.28
CA ALA A 703 71.82 17.89 3.81
C ALA A 703 70.50 17.29 4.28
N THR A 704 70.08 17.68 5.48
CA THR A 704 68.80 17.29 6.05
C THR A 704 67.88 18.50 6.05
N LEU A 705 66.76 18.38 5.34
CA LEU A 705 65.73 19.40 5.27
C LEU A 705 64.63 19.02 6.26
N SER A 706 64.24 19.97 7.11
CA SER A 706 63.09 19.86 8.00
C SER A 706 61.87 20.50 7.33
N LEU A 707 60.74 19.81 7.36
CA LEU A 707 59.55 20.14 6.58
C LEU A 707 58.31 20.22 7.46
N SER A 708 57.40 21.12 7.11
CA SER A 708 56.01 21.12 7.57
C SER A 708 55.10 21.07 6.35
N VAL A 709 54.25 20.04 6.28
CA VAL A 709 53.40 19.71 5.14
C VAL A 709 51.98 19.42 5.61
N ASP A 710 51.02 20.23 5.17
CA ASP A 710 49.60 19.85 5.16
C ASP A 710 49.33 19.09 3.87
N ALA A 711 48.88 17.83 3.99
CA ALA A 711 48.59 16.96 2.87
C ALA A 711 47.24 17.26 2.17
N GLY A 712 46.50 18.29 2.60
CA GLY A 712 45.32 18.80 1.91
C GLY A 712 44.08 17.89 1.98
N GLY A 713 44.02 17.00 2.97
CA GLY A 713 42.95 16.00 3.14
C GLY A 713 43.24 14.64 2.47
N GLY A 714 44.47 14.40 2.00
CA GLY A 714 44.88 13.11 1.43
C GLY A 714 46.26 12.68 1.88
N THR A 715 46.91 11.81 1.09
CA THR A 715 48.30 11.36 1.36
C THR A 715 49.28 12.17 0.51
N ALA A 716 50.28 12.79 1.15
CA ALA A 716 51.35 13.51 0.47
C ALA A 716 52.62 12.66 0.36
N THR A 717 53.23 12.63 -0.82
CA THR A 717 54.58 12.13 -1.07
C THR A 717 55.54 13.32 -1.19
N CYS A 718 56.69 13.26 -0.52
CA CYS A 718 57.68 14.33 -0.53
C CYS A 718 58.99 13.89 -1.18
N THR A 719 59.51 14.76 -2.06
CA THR A 719 60.75 14.56 -2.82
C THR A 719 61.61 15.81 -2.74
N VAL A 720 62.92 15.65 -2.80
CA VAL A 720 63.89 16.75 -2.90
C VAL A 720 64.82 16.47 -4.07
N SER A 721 65.05 17.49 -4.89
CA SER A 721 65.93 17.45 -6.05
C SER A 721 66.99 18.56 -5.96
N THR A 722 68.22 18.20 -6.32
CA THR A 722 69.39 19.09 -6.41
C THR A 722 70.17 18.76 -7.68
N SER A 723 71.24 19.51 -7.96
CA SER A 723 72.21 19.17 -9.00
C SER A 723 72.97 17.85 -8.75
N ALA A 724 73.00 17.35 -7.51
CA ALA A 724 73.65 16.07 -7.16
C ALA A 724 72.72 14.85 -7.27
N GLY A 725 71.40 15.04 -7.35
CA GLY A 725 70.45 13.94 -7.48
C GLY A 725 69.05 14.25 -6.95
N THR A 726 68.23 13.21 -6.84
CA THR A 726 66.88 13.27 -6.26
C THR A 726 66.73 12.23 -5.15
N SER A 727 66.02 12.59 -4.09
CA SER A 727 65.69 11.69 -2.97
C SER A 727 64.22 11.84 -2.60
N SER A 728 63.64 10.78 -2.04
CA SER A 728 62.24 10.76 -1.58
C SER A 728 62.16 10.13 -0.19
N GLY A 729 61.14 10.50 0.58
CA GLY A 729 61.03 10.07 1.98
C GLY A 729 59.78 10.59 2.65
N ASN A 730 59.81 10.67 3.99
CA ASN A 730 58.69 11.20 4.75
C ASN A 730 58.52 12.72 4.54
N CYS A 731 57.33 13.24 4.82
CA CYS A 731 57.00 14.66 4.64
C CYS A 731 57.32 15.56 5.84
N SER A 732 58.06 15.05 6.85
CA SER A 732 58.59 15.85 7.96
C SER A 732 60.09 16.12 7.85
N SER A 733 60.84 15.26 7.15
CA SER A 733 62.25 15.47 6.84
C SER A 733 62.71 14.68 5.62
N LEU A 734 63.55 15.32 4.79
CA LEU A 734 64.22 14.68 3.66
C LEU A 734 65.73 14.84 3.78
N LYS A 735 66.47 13.74 3.63
CA LYS A 735 67.93 13.73 3.60
C LYS A 735 68.43 13.52 2.17
N VAL A 736 69.35 14.39 1.75
CA VAL A 736 70.15 14.26 0.51
C VAL A 736 71.57 13.86 0.91
N SER A 737 72.23 13.04 0.09
CA SER A 737 73.61 12.59 0.31
C SER A 737 74.41 12.57 -0.99
N GLY A 738 75.74 12.50 -0.91
CA GLY A 738 76.62 12.61 -2.08
C GLY A 738 76.80 14.05 -2.56
N LEU A 739 76.65 15.03 -1.67
CA LEU A 739 76.90 16.44 -1.97
C LEU A 739 78.41 16.72 -1.97
N MET A 740 78.84 17.69 -2.76
CA MET A 740 80.20 18.23 -2.73
C MET A 740 80.34 19.25 -1.60
N ALA A 741 81.46 19.24 -0.88
CA ALA A 741 81.72 20.14 0.24
C ALA A 741 81.96 21.59 -0.24
N GLY A 742 81.62 22.58 0.59
CA GLY A 742 81.81 24.00 0.27
C GLY A 742 81.09 24.50 -0.98
N THR A 743 80.04 23.79 -1.42
CA THR A 743 79.36 24.02 -2.70
C THR A 743 77.95 24.53 -2.44
N ASP A 744 77.53 25.54 -3.21
CA ASP A 744 76.17 26.09 -3.12
C ASP A 744 75.16 25.13 -3.77
N TYR A 745 74.29 24.56 -2.94
CA TYR A 745 73.17 23.75 -3.42
C TYR A 745 71.83 24.47 -3.26
N THR A 746 71.04 24.43 -4.33
CA THR A 746 69.61 24.74 -4.28
C THR A 746 68.81 23.44 -4.19
N PHE A 747 68.13 23.25 -3.07
CA PHE A 747 67.27 22.12 -2.76
C PHE A 747 65.84 22.46 -3.13
N LYS A 748 65.35 21.93 -4.25
CA LYS A 748 63.94 22.01 -4.64
C LYS A 748 63.19 20.87 -3.98
N VAL A 749 62.46 21.18 -2.91
CA VAL A 749 61.52 20.25 -2.27
C VAL A 749 60.17 20.33 -2.97
N THR A 750 59.59 19.18 -3.31
CA THR A 750 58.27 19.05 -3.91
C THR A 750 57.42 18.11 -3.05
N ALA A 751 56.28 18.61 -2.56
CA ALA A 751 55.23 17.80 -1.96
C ALA A 751 54.10 17.60 -2.98
N LYS A 752 53.63 16.35 -3.13
CA LYS A 752 52.62 15.97 -4.13
C LYS A 752 51.56 15.05 -3.52
N ASN A 753 50.30 15.26 -3.88
CA ASN A 753 49.19 14.33 -3.67
C ASN A 753 48.40 14.18 -4.99
N ALA A 754 47.21 13.56 -4.96
CA ALA A 754 46.38 13.38 -6.16
C ALA A 754 45.74 14.67 -6.70
N ALA A 755 45.60 15.73 -5.88
CA ALA A 755 45.08 17.03 -6.31
C ALA A 755 46.15 17.96 -6.90
N GLY A 756 47.44 17.71 -6.65
CA GLY A 756 48.52 18.48 -7.28
C GLY A 756 49.85 18.39 -6.53
N SER A 757 50.75 19.30 -6.88
CA SER A 757 52.07 19.41 -6.24
C SER A 757 52.47 20.86 -6.02
N VAL A 758 53.05 21.14 -4.85
CA VAL A 758 53.71 22.41 -4.54
C VAL A 758 55.22 22.18 -4.49
N SER A 759 56.01 23.19 -4.85
CA SER A 759 57.47 23.17 -4.67
C SER A 759 57.95 24.42 -3.94
N LYS A 760 58.99 24.24 -3.13
CA LYS A 760 59.75 25.32 -2.47
C LYS A 760 61.23 25.05 -2.64
N ASN A 761 62.00 26.11 -2.79
CA ASN A 761 63.45 26.04 -2.82
C ASN A 761 64.01 26.48 -1.47
N SER A 762 65.05 25.81 -1.01
CA SER A 762 65.98 26.31 0.01
C SER A 762 67.39 26.29 -0.59
N THR A 763 68.20 27.31 -0.33
CA THR A 763 69.59 27.35 -0.78
C THR A 763 70.48 27.34 0.45
N LYS A 764 71.48 26.47 0.43
CA LYS A 764 72.44 26.30 1.52
C LYS A 764 73.77 25.86 0.93
N THR A 765 74.84 26.57 1.24
CA THR A 765 76.21 26.09 1.04
C THR A 765 76.42 24.89 1.95
N THR A 766 76.90 23.77 1.41
CA THR A 766 77.40 22.67 2.27
C THR A 766 78.56 23.18 3.10
N ASP A 767 78.72 22.62 4.30
CA ASP A 767 79.92 22.90 5.08
C ASP A 767 81.15 22.55 4.26
N TYR A 768 82.24 23.28 4.49
CA TYR A 768 83.52 22.86 3.96
C TYR A 768 83.94 21.52 4.60
N LEU A 769 84.63 20.68 3.84
CA LEU A 769 85.17 19.43 4.37
C LEU A 769 86.23 19.81 5.42
N GLY A 770 85.87 19.72 6.69
CA GLY A 770 86.73 20.06 7.81
C GLY A 770 87.40 18.82 8.39
N GLY A 771 88.62 18.98 8.87
CA GLY A 771 89.25 17.97 9.70
C GLY A 771 90.26 18.58 10.66
N THR A 772 90.30 18.04 11.87
CA THR A 772 91.25 18.44 12.89
C THR A 772 92.55 17.65 12.69
N ALA A 773 93.63 18.35 12.35
CA ALA A 773 94.94 17.74 12.14
C ALA A 773 95.47 17.17 13.47
N THR A 774 95.51 15.83 13.58
CA THR A 774 95.71 15.14 14.87
C THR A 774 97.08 14.48 14.99
N CYS A 775 97.84 14.83 16.03
CA CYS A 775 99.09 14.16 16.39
C CYS A 775 98.87 13.24 17.61
N ILE A 776 98.67 11.93 17.39
CA ILE A 776 98.54 10.96 18.49
C ILE A 776 99.91 10.38 18.85
N ASN A 777 100.27 10.51 20.13
CA ASN A 777 101.47 9.92 20.73
C ASN A 777 101.12 9.17 22.02
N GLY A 778 101.43 7.87 22.07
CA GLY A 778 101.12 6.99 23.21
C GLY A 778 102.10 5.82 23.31
N LYS A 779 102.32 5.31 24.53
CA LYS A 779 103.40 4.34 24.85
C LYS A 779 102.98 2.88 25.05
N THR A 780 101.69 2.54 24.97
CA THR A 780 101.18 1.20 25.42
C THR A 780 100.14 0.54 24.52
N GLY A 781 100.04 0.91 23.24
CA GLY A 781 99.01 0.41 22.32
C GLY A 781 97.63 1.06 22.56
N ASP A 782 96.71 1.02 21.59
CA ASP A 782 96.75 0.24 20.35
C ASP A 782 96.98 1.06 19.07
N GLN A 783 97.97 0.61 18.32
CA GLN A 783 98.20 0.67 16.87
C GLN A 783 97.37 1.64 15.98
N LYS A 784 97.73 2.94 15.96
CA LYS A 784 98.24 3.59 14.73
C LYS A 784 98.84 4.99 14.96
N THR A 785 100.14 5.00 15.30
CA THR A 785 100.97 6.20 15.44
C THR A 785 101.43 6.73 14.09
N TYR A 786 101.08 7.98 13.75
CA TYR A 786 101.54 8.65 12.52
C TYR A 786 102.22 10.00 12.73
N CYS A 787 102.61 10.31 13.97
CA CYS A 787 103.50 11.43 14.26
C CYS A 787 104.56 11.03 15.30
N ASN A 788 105.38 9.99 15.01
CA ASN A 788 106.62 9.85 15.77
C ASN A 788 107.77 9.08 15.10
N LYS A 789 108.97 9.65 15.32
CA LYS A 789 110.33 9.09 15.23
C LYS A 789 110.60 8.02 14.16
N ASP A 790 111.29 8.44 13.10
CA ASP A 790 112.58 7.85 12.67
C ASP A 790 113.38 8.77 11.70
N VAL A 791 113.15 10.10 11.75
CA VAL A 791 113.98 11.13 11.07
C VAL A 791 114.17 12.31 12.02
N ASP A 792 115.42 12.64 12.37
CA ASP A 792 115.72 13.85 13.14
C ASP A 792 115.33 15.10 12.32
N GLY A 793 114.54 15.99 12.94
CA GLY A 793 114.12 17.27 12.34
C GLY A 793 112.67 17.34 11.85
N ARG A 794 111.90 16.23 11.81
CA ARG A 794 110.50 16.25 11.36
C ARG A 794 109.49 15.97 12.49
N ASN A 795 108.65 16.95 12.84
CA ASN A 795 107.75 16.93 14.02
C ASN A 795 106.35 17.52 13.76
N GLY A 796 105.36 16.66 13.51
CA GLY A 796 103.94 17.03 13.43
C GLY A 796 103.41 17.14 12.00
N ASN A 797 102.28 17.82 11.84
CA ASN A 797 101.52 17.85 10.59
C ASN A 797 102.18 18.81 9.59
N GLU A 798 103.02 18.30 8.69
CA GLU A 798 103.71 19.09 7.66
C GLU A 798 102.75 19.55 6.57
N ILE A 799 102.99 20.73 5.98
CA ILE A 799 102.30 21.18 4.75
C ILE A 799 103.30 21.43 3.61
N PHE A 800 102.95 20.97 2.41
CA PHE A 800 103.78 21.03 1.21
C PHE A 800 103.11 21.86 0.11
N LYS A 801 103.91 22.51 -0.74
CA LYS A 801 103.44 23.36 -1.85
C LYS A 801 102.97 22.57 -3.08
N VAL A 802 103.36 21.30 -3.19
CA VAL A 802 103.17 20.44 -4.37
C VAL A 802 102.75 19.02 -3.95
N THR A 803 102.41 18.17 -4.91
CA THR A 803 101.84 16.82 -4.69
C THR A 803 102.85 15.81 -4.14
N ARG A 804 104.08 15.86 -4.63
CA ARG A 804 105.22 15.08 -4.12
C ARG A 804 105.81 15.77 -2.89
N GLN A 805 105.89 15.05 -1.78
CA GLN A 805 106.39 15.58 -0.50
C GLN A 805 107.94 15.56 -0.47
N ASP A 806 108.57 16.70 -0.77
CA ASP A 806 110.01 16.91 -0.58
C ASP A 806 110.30 18.09 0.37
N ASP A 807 111.42 18.01 1.09
CA ASP A 807 111.79 18.97 2.15
C ASP A 807 112.03 20.39 1.62
N GLY A 808 112.42 20.55 0.35
CA GLY A 808 112.57 21.85 -0.29
C GLY A 808 111.23 22.53 -0.61
N GLN A 809 110.15 21.76 -0.69
CA GLN A 809 108.78 22.24 -0.94
C GLN A 809 107.90 22.31 0.31
N GLN A 810 108.45 22.04 1.50
CA GLN A 810 107.75 22.27 2.77
C GLN A 810 107.40 23.77 2.90
N ALA A 811 106.14 24.05 3.24
CA ALA A 811 105.60 25.39 3.47
C ALA A 811 105.58 25.77 4.96
N GLY A 812 105.59 24.77 5.84
CA GLY A 812 105.60 24.95 7.30
C GLY A 812 104.96 23.78 8.05
N TRP A 813 104.56 24.07 9.28
CA TRP A 813 103.95 23.14 10.23
C TRP A 813 102.52 23.57 10.57
N VAL A 814 101.64 22.59 10.75
CA VAL A 814 100.28 22.78 11.28
C VAL A 814 100.25 22.33 12.74
N GLU A 815 99.75 23.20 13.61
CA GLU A 815 99.66 22.93 15.05
C GLU A 815 98.63 21.83 15.32
N ASN A 816 98.89 20.96 16.30
CA ASN A 816 97.95 19.92 16.71
C ASN A 816 96.63 20.56 17.17
N GLY A 817 95.49 20.07 16.68
CA GLY A 817 94.19 20.67 16.94
C GLY A 817 93.81 21.80 15.98
N THR A 818 94.64 22.13 14.97
CA THR A 818 94.23 23.06 13.91
C THR A 818 93.12 22.45 13.07
N HIS A 819 91.97 23.11 13.05
CA HIS A 819 90.89 22.79 12.12
C HIS A 819 91.25 23.30 10.72
N LEU A 820 91.39 22.38 9.76
CA LEU A 820 91.75 22.71 8.38
C LEU A 820 90.57 22.46 7.44
N GLN A 821 90.36 23.42 6.54
CA GLN A 821 89.48 23.25 5.39
C GLN A 821 90.20 22.43 4.32
N ALA A 822 89.67 21.25 4.02
CA ALA A 822 90.11 20.38 2.96
C ALA A 822 89.28 20.55 1.68
N TYR A 823 89.92 20.27 0.55
CA TYR A 823 89.33 20.16 -0.78
C TYR A 823 89.64 18.76 -1.31
N CYS A 824 88.58 18.08 -1.70
CA CYS A 824 88.60 16.81 -2.43
C CYS A 824 89.05 17.05 -3.88
N LYS A 825 89.93 16.20 -4.44
CA LYS A 825 90.44 16.39 -5.80
C LYS A 825 90.94 15.11 -6.48
N ASP A 826 90.52 14.90 -7.71
CA ASP A 826 91.04 13.86 -8.61
C ASP A 826 91.85 14.50 -9.76
N SER A 827 93.20 14.44 -9.69
CA SER A 827 94.13 14.53 -10.84
C SER A 827 95.61 14.66 -10.42
N GLY A 828 96.50 13.89 -11.08
CA GLY A 828 97.97 14.07 -11.05
C GLY A 828 98.74 12.96 -10.33
N GLU A 829 99.91 12.58 -10.88
CA GLU A 829 100.77 11.54 -10.32
C GLU A 829 101.47 11.97 -9.00
N GLU A 830 101.73 10.97 -8.14
CA GLU A 830 102.25 11.02 -6.76
C GLU A 830 101.56 11.98 -5.78
N VAL A 831 100.74 11.42 -4.88
CA VAL A 831 100.16 12.11 -3.71
C VAL A 831 100.23 11.22 -2.46
N TYR A 832 100.59 11.80 -1.31
CA TYR A 832 100.78 11.08 -0.05
C TYR A 832 100.01 11.70 1.14
N ALA A 833 98.76 12.11 0.88
CA ALA A 833 97.84 12.66 1.87
C ALA A 833 96.45 12.03 1.67
N PHE A 834 95.93 11.29 2.66
CA PHE A 834 94.63 10.61 2.54
C PHE A 834 93.72 10.98 3.70
N VAL A 835 92.41 10.96 3.45
CA VAL A 835 91.41 11.06 4.51
C VAL A 835 91.33 9.71 5.23
N TYR A 836 91.30 9.73 6.56
CA TYR A 836 91.20 8.54 7.38
C TYR A 836 90.10 8.70 8.43
N ASN A 837 89.29 7.66 8.62
CA ASN A 837 88.36 7.55 9.74
C ASN A 837 88.40 6.11 10.26
N ASP A 838 88.38 5.94 11.59
CA ASP A 838 88.55 4.65 12.28
C ASP A 838 89.52 3.72 11.53
N ASP A 839 90.74 4.21 11.33
CA ASP A 839 91.84 3.42 10.78
C ASP A 839 91.73 2.96 9.31
N LYS A 840 90.72 3.43 8.56
CA LYS A 840 90.50 3.10 7.14
C LYS A 840 90.86 4.25 6.21
N ARG A 841 91.54 3.91 5.10
CA ARG A 841 92.07 4.83 4.08
C ARG A 841 91.04 5.13 3.00
N SER A 842 90.80 6.40 2.70
CA SER A 842 90.11 6.80 1.46
C SER A 842 90.97 6.59 0.22
N THR A 843 90.36 6.31 -0.94
CA THR A 843 91.04 6.35 -2.25
C THR A 843 91.33 7.77 -2.72
N THR A 844 90.61 8.76 -2.18
CA THR A 844 90.73 10.19 -2.50
C THR A 844 91.75 10.87 -1.58
N TRP A 845 92.53 11.78 -2.16
CA TRP A 845 93.46 12.64 -1.43
C TRP A 845 92.90 14.05 -1.23
N ILE A 846 93.47 14.80 -0.28
CA ILE A 846 92.99 16.14 0.07
C ILE A 846 94.09 17.20 -0.03
N GLN A 847 93.68 18.40 -0.47
CA GLN A 847 94.44 19.63 -0.38
C GLN A 847 93.82 20.51 0.71
N VAL A 848 94.59 21.19 1.56
CA VAL A 848 94.08 22.02 2.65
C VAL A 848 94.37 23.51 2.46
N ASN A 849 93.46 24.38 2.89
CA ASN A 849 93.78 25.80 3.08
C ASN A 849 94.44 26.00 4.44
N TYR A 850 95.63 26.60 4.46
CA TYR A 850 96.30 27.05 5.67
C TYR A 850 96.85 28.46 5.47
N LYS A 851 96.49 29.38 6.38
CA LYS A 851 96.88 30.81 6.33
C LYS A 851 96.60 31.47 4.96
N GLY A 852 95.46 31.13 4.33
CA GLY A 852 94.99 31.73 3.08
C GLY A 852 95.64 31.18 1.81
N LYS A 853 96.41 30.08 1.89
CA LYS A 853 97.06 29.42 0.75
C LYS A 853 96.78 27.92 0.80
N THR A 854 96.71 27.29 -0.38
CA THR A 854 96.33 25.89 -0.52
C THR A 854 97.56 24.99 -0.61
N TYR A 855 97.67 23.99 0.27
CA TYR A 855 98.83 23.11 0.45
C TYR A 855 98.40 21.65 0.56
N ILE A 856 99.32 20.69 0.40
CA ILE A 856 99.06 19.26 0.60
C ILE A 856 99.71 18.84 1.93
N PRO A 857 98.96 18.28 2.89
CA PRO A 857 99.49 17.97 4.22
C PRO A 857 100.06 16.55 4.31
N LEU A 858 101.13 16.33 5.07
CA LEU A 858 101.51 15.00 5.58
C LEU A 858 100.94 14.86 6.99
N ALA A 859 99.66 14.47 7.06
CA ALA A 859 98.93 14.33 8.31
C ALA A 859 97.71 13.42 8.16
N TRP A 860 97.20 12.95 9.29
CA TRP A 860 96.02 12.11 9.37
C TRP A 860 94.85 13.00 9.74
N PHE A 861 93.90 13.14 8.81
CA PHE A 861 92.72 13.98 8.97
C PHE A 861 91.57 13.14 9.46
N ASN A 862 91.28 13.27 10.75
CA ASN A 862 90.00 12.86 11.27
C ASN A 862 88.93 13.86 10.79
N ILE A 863 87.82 13.36 10.26
CA ILE A 863 86.72 14.19 9.76
C ILE A 863 85.78 14.50 10.91
N ASP A 864 85.59 15.79 11.21
CA ASP A 864 84.65 16.21 12.24
C ASP A 864 83.21 15.84 11.82
N GLY A 865 82.51 15.07 12.67
CA GLY A 865 81.17 14.52 12.38
C GLY A 865 81.12 13.10 11.78
N GLY A 866 82.27 12.41 11.66
CA GLY A 866 82.37 11.05 11.12
C GLY A 866 82.00 9.91 12.09
N GLY A 867 80.73 9.57 12.25
CA GLY A 867 80.33 8.32 12.92
C GLY A 867 80.82 7.06 12.18
N ASN A 868 81.04 5.96 12.92
CA ASN A 868 81.76 4.76 12.47
C ASN A 868 81.34 4.27 11.07
N ASP A 869 82.35 4.04 10.23
CA ASP A 869 82.35 3.30 8.96
C ASP A 869 81.47 3.78 7.78
N ALA A 870 80.29 4.36 8.02
CA ALA A 870 79.37 4.70 6.93
C ALA A 870 79.85 5.92 6.11
N ASN A 871 80.41 6.94 6.76
CA ASN A 871 80.55 8.27 6.16
C ASN A 871 81.65 8.38 5.09
N LEU A 872 82.72 7.56 5.14
CA LEU A 872 83.78 7.59 4.11
C LEU A 872 83.27 7.16 2.71
N LYS A 873 82.29 6.25 2.63
CA LYS A 873 81.66 5.85 1.36
C LYS A 873 80.78 6.93 0.73
N TYR A 874 80.43 7.96 1.49
CA TYR A 874 79.63 9.09 1.05
C TYR A 874 80.45 10.39 0.98
N LEU A 875 81.78 10.34 1.13
CA LEU A 875 82.60 11.38 0.51
C LEU A 875 82.21 11.39 -0.98
N PRO A 876 81.96 12.55 -1.59
CA PRO A 876 81.67 12.61 -3.02
C PRO A 876 82.82 11.94 -3.78
N ASN A 877 82.50 11.03 -4.69
CA ASN A 877 83.43 10.68 -5.77
C ASN A 877 83.73 12.00 -6.49
N CYS A 878 85.01 12.35 -6.58
CA CYS A 878 85.46 13.71 -6.87
C CYS A 878 85.43 14.04 -8.36
#